data_AF-A0A5B0HDA7-F1
#
_entry.id   AF-A0A5B0HDA7-F1
#
_cell.length_a   1.000
_cell.length_b   1.000
_cell.length_c   1.000
_cell.angle_alpha   90.00
_cell.angle_beta   90.00
_cell.angle_gamma   90.00
#
_symmetry.space_group_name_H-M   'P 1'
#
loop_
_entity.id
_entity.type
_entity.pdbx_description
1 polymer ?
#
loop_
_entity_poly.entity_id
_entity_poly.type
_entity_poly.pdbx_seq_one_letter_code
_entity_poly.pdbx_strand_id
1 'polypeptide(L)'
;MTRPGLSRPPRRIPHRQHSAGRIWLAIGISLAELYLTQLACAGGILPKGGRYVAGTGTIVGTSNGLVITQPGSTRGVIDWNSFSIGGNNSVTFDNGTGATLNRVTGGSPSAILGRLSATGSLYVINPQGVVVGPSGTVTTGGRFVASTLDARDSAFMNGGALILSGNSDASVINLGKIGSTGGDIFLISRRAVINAGTITAPNGTAELAAGEQVLLQDSASSKQVLVQTGSQGTVVNGGRIAAAQISLQAADGNVFALAGGGTRIRATGTANRDGHVWLVADRGRVEQSGVIMATNADGRGGTVDTDAAQTAFGATAAVHAGEWNLSTPAFTIDQSAARALGGSLNSGTSVAVTTTHATGATGDIGVASNLSWSGPASLTLAAYRDVSIGSGAKIANQGAGNLSLRADATGINNGGSVTNHGTLDWSKSTGTLSAFYDMNGSYVAGTQLSNAAWVPPAFSGLVKQITAYKLVNSVTDLTNVAKDLSGNYALGRNIDASATSSSPFAPIGNVDTPFTGQFDGQGKAITSLTLGGYLVYSDDQPQPLVGMFGAIGTQGVVRNLDISGTANSANVSGLVGFPSFDMGILAGLNNGTVVRVNTAGTVATRNPSASLPVDFSIAGGLVGVNAGSILRSSSSADVSSGGVLGGLAGANSGLVSQSFATGAVASSGYVARGGGGLVGSNSGTISQSYATGSTSFPGCRSGSQCGGAALVVDNSGTITQSFATGPVNQPLYGPIGIARSNSGTITNDVYWNTNTTGATIGVVYGTPIPTANGLTTAQMSTPTSFVGYDFSPTGVWAMPVGATHPVLRWQLAQ
;
A
#
# COMPACT_ATOMS: atom_id res chain seq x y z
N MET A 1 10.19 30.97 74.13
CA MET A 1 9.84 30.87 72.69
C MET A 1 10.36 29.55 72.18
N THR A 2 9.45 28.60 72.02
CA THR A 2 9.68 27.15 71.98
C THR A 2 9.84 26.65 70.55
N ARG A 3 10.98 26.02 70.25
CA ARG A 3 11.15 25.08 69.13
C ARG A 3 10.41 23.78 69.43
N PRO A 4 9.76 23.18 68.42
CA PRO A 4 10.05 21.78 68.07
C PRO A 4 10.02 21.61 66.53
N GLY A 5 10.56 20.59 65.88
CA GLY A 5 11.15 19.32 66.26
C GLY A 5 11.19 18.47 64.99
N LEU A 6 12.35 17.85 64.70
CA LEU A 6 12.50 16.85 63.65
C LEU A 6 11.58 15.64 63.91
N SER A 7 10.91 15.13 62.87
CA SER A 7 10.35 13.77 62.89
C SER A 7 10.68 13.01 61.61
N ARG A 8 11.16 11.78 61.82
CA ARG A 8 11.59 10.76 60.85
C ARG A 8 10.41 10.23 60.01
N PRO A 9 10.66 9.60 58.85
CA PRO A 9 9.61 9.14 57.94
C PRO A 9 8.97 7.82 58.41
N PRO A 10 7.65 7.62 58.25
CA PRO A 10 7.05 6.30 58.41
C PRO A 10 7.09 5.52 57.09
N ARG A 11 7.97 4.51 57.09
CA ARG A 11 7.67 3.09 56.85
C ARG A 11 6.59 2.72 55.81
N ARG A 12 7.08 2.08 54.74
CA ARG A 12 6.51 0.92 54.01
C ARG A 12 5.00 0.94 53.71
N ILE A 13 4.67 1.28 52.46
CA ILE A 13 3.40 0.89 51.82
C ILE A 13 3.44 -0.63 51.56
N PRO A 14 2.41 -1.40 51.95
CA PRO A 14 2.38 -2.83 51.70
C PRO A 14 2.14 -3.07 50.20
N HIS A 15 3.04 -3.84 49.58
CA HIS A 15 2.76 -4.57 48.34
C HIS A 15 1.54 -5.46 48.59
N ARG A 16 0.36 -5.04 48.14
CA ARG A 16 -0.72 -5.98 47.83
C ARG A 16 -0.27 -6.74 46.59
N GLN A 17 0.33 -7.90 46.82
CA GLN A 17 0.31 -8.98 45.85
C GLN A 17 -1.17 -9.29 45.58
N HIS A 18 -1.71 -8.74 44.50
CA HIS A 18 -2.89 -9.32 43.89
C HIS A 18 -2.44 -10.67 43.33
N SER A 19 -2.73 -11.74 44.07
CA SER A 19 -2.62 -13.11 43.59
C SER A 19 -3.27 -13.20 42.21
N ALA A 20 -2.64 -13.93 41.30
CA ALA A 20 -3.15 -14.26 39.97
C ALA A 20 -4.49 -15.00 40.07
N GLY A 21 -5.57 -14.25 40.27
CA GLY A 21 -6.94 -14.71 40.15
C GLY A 21 -7.26 -14.80 38.67
N ARG A 22 -7.44 -16.01 38.17
CA ARG A 22 -8.02 -16.28 36.85
C ARG A 22 -9.33 -15.50 36.73
N ILE A 23 -9.32 -14.40 35.98
CA ILE A 23 -10.53 -13.66 35.61
C ILE A 23 -11.28 -14.56 34.62
N TRP A 24 -12.15 -15.42 35.14
CA TRP A 24 -13.26 -15.96 34.38
C TRP A 24 -14.22 -14.79 34.17
N LEU A 25 -14.17 -14.16 32.99
CA LEU A 25 -15.21 -13.23 32.59
C LEU A 25 -16.47 -14.09 32.37
N ALA A 26 -17.31 -14.16 33.40
CA ALA A 26 -18.63 -14.76 33.32
C ALA A 26 -19.46 -13.88 32.39
N ILE A 27 -19.54 -14.28 31.12
CA ILE A 27 -20.58 -13.79 30.22
C ILE A 27 -21.89 -14.29 30.84
N GLY A 28 -22.58 -13.38 31.52
CA GLY A 28 -23.94 -13.56 32.04
C GLY A 28 -24.93 -13.65 30.90
N ILE A 29 -24.82 -14.67 30.06
CA ILE A 29 -25.94 -15.17 29.29
C ILE A 29 -26.59 -16.18 30.23
N SER A 30 -27.82 -15.90 30.65
CA SER A 30 -28.63 -16.83 31.42
C SER A 30 -28.65 -18.17 30.68
N LEU A 31 -27.88 -19.14 31.17
CA LEU A 31 -28.02 -20.57 30.88
C LEU A 31 -29.37 -21.15 31.37
N ALA A 32 -30.31 -20.29 31.75
CA ALA A 32 -31.64 -20.63 32.23
C ALA A 32 -32.54 -21.28 31.16
N GLU A 33 -32.14 -21.27 29.88
CA GLU A 33 -32.86 -21.99 28.81
C GLU A 33 -32.42 -23.46 28.64
N LEU A 34 -31.44 -23.94 29.40
CA LEU A 34 -30.95 -25.33 29.37
C LEU A 34 -31.63 -26.23 30.42
N TYR A 35 -32.96 -26.17 30.51
CA TYR A 35 -33.76 -27.21 31.16
C TYR A 35 -34.67 -27.89 30.12
N LEU A 36 -34.08 -28.71 29.25
CA LEU A 36 -34.86 -29.71 28.52
C LEU A 36 -35.08 -30.90 29.45
N THR A 37 -36.30 -31.01 29.96
CA THR A 37 -36.81 -32.23 30.56
C THR A 37 -36.72 -33.36 29.54
N GLN A 38 -36.07 -34.47 29.93
CA GLN A 38 -36.07 -35.70 29.16
C GLN A 38 -37.47 -36.30 29.17
N LEU A 39 -38.29 -35.93 28.18
CA LEU A 39 -39.47 -36.70 27.81
C LEU A 39 -39.04 -37.72 26.76
N ALA A 40 -38.82 -38.94 27.23
CA ALA A 40 -38.71 -40.12 26.39
C ALA A 40 -40.03 -40.31 25.62
N CYS A 41 -40.05 -39.92 24.35
CA CYS A 41 -41.00 -40.43 23.37
C CYS A 41 -40.23 -41.36 22.41
N ALA A 42 -40.84 -42.50 22.08
CA ALA A 42 -40.27 -43.60 21.30
C ALA A 42 -40.01 -43.28 19.80
N GLY A 43 -39.92 -42.00 19.43
CA GLY A 43 -39.36 -41.53 18.17
C GLY A 43 -38.47 -40.33 18.48
N GLY A 44 -37.18 -40.41 18.14
CA GLY A 44 -36.23 -39.34 18.44
C GLY A 44 -36.67 -37.99 17.83
N ILE A 45 -36.23 -36.88 18.43
CA ILE A 45 -36.58 -35.52 17.96
C ILE A 45 -36.10 -35.31 16.50
N LEU A 46 -37.03 -35.10 15.58
CA LEU A 46 -36.80 -34.75 14.18
C LEU A 46 -37.56 -33.46 13.82
N PRO A 47 -37.19 -32.74 12.73
CA PRO A 47 -37.96 -31.62 12.22
C PRO A 47 -39.42 -32.00 11.92
N LYS A 48 -40.36 -31.07 12.15
CA LYS A 48 -41.82 -31.31 12.01
C LYS A 48 -42.50 -30.25 11.17
N GLY A 49 -43.51 -30.65 10.40
CA GLY A 49 -44.37 -29.74 9.64
C GLY A 49 -43.73 -29.17 8.38
N GLY A 50 -42.68 -29.81 7.84
CA GLY A 50 -41.96 -29.35 6.66
C GLY A 50 -42.85 -29.25 5.41
N ARG A 51 -42.87 -28.09 4.77
CA ARG A 51 -43.58 -27.85 3.50
C ARG A 51 -42.78 -26.93 2.60
N TYR A 52 -42.59 -27.31 1.34
CA TYR A 52 -42.06 -26.40 0.32
C TYR A 52 -43.04 -25.25 0.07
N VAL A 53 -42.56 -24.02 0.25
CA VAL A 53 -43.29 -22.77 -0.05
C VAL A 53 -42.76 -22.07 -1.30
N ALA A 54 -41.53 -22.40 -1.72
CA ALA A 54 -40.98 -22.05 -3.03
C ALA A 54 -40.04 -23.16 -3.52
N GLY A 55 -39.98 -23.37 -4.84
CA GLY A 55 -39.30 -24.52 -5.44
C GLY A 55 -40.07 -25.83 -5.23
N THR A 56 -39.41 -26.96 -5.52
CA THR A 56 -40.03 -28.30 -5.46
C THR A 56 -39.07 -29.31 -4.87
N GLY A 57 -39.58 -30.35 -4.21
CA GLY A 57 -38.79 -31.46 -3.68
C GLY A 57 -39.65 -32.42 -2.86
N THR A 58 -39.02 -33.44 -2.27
CA THR A 58 -39.67 -34.44 -1.42
C THR A 58 -39.05 -34.48 -0.03
N ILE A 59 -39.87 -34.69 0.99
CA ILE A 59 -39.44 -34.89 2.38
C ILE A 59 -39.87 -36.29 2.80
N VAL A 60 -38.92 -37.18 3.05
CA VAL A 60 -39.16 -38.60 3.35
C VAL A 60 -38.63 -38.93 4.74
N GLY A 61 -39.50 -39.50 5.58
CA GLY A 61 -39.11 -40.05 6.89
C GLY A 61 -38.43 -41.41 6.77
N THR A 62 -37.41 -41.62 7.60
CA THR A 62 -36.72 -42.90 7.81
C THR A 62 -36.78 -43.27 9.28
N SER A 63 -36.30 -44.46 9.67
CA SER A 63 -36.37 -44.95 11.06
C SER A 63 -35.79 -43.98 12.09
N ASN A 64 -34.66 -43.32 11.76
CA ASN A 64 -33.96 -42.37 12.64
C ASN A 64 -33.62 -41.06 11.92
N GLY A 65 -34.41 -40.62 10.93
CA GLY A 65 -34.02 -39.47 10.14
C GLY A 65 -35.00 -38.94 9.11
N LEU A 66 -34.64 -37.83 8.48
CA LEU A 66 -35.31 -37.27 7.30
C LEU A 66 -34.34 -37.21 6.12
N VAL A 67 -34.85 -37.55 4.93
CA VAL A 67 -34.17 -37.30 3.64
C VAL A 67 -35.01 -36.29 2.86
N ILE A 68 -34.39 -35.17 2.52
CA ILE A 68 -34.96 -34.12 1.70
C ILE A 68 -34.27 -34.18 0.34
N THR A 69 -35.02 -34.43 -0.73
CA THR A 69 -34.48 -34.50 -2.08
C THR A 69 -35.02 -33.34 -2.90
N GLN A 70 -34.12 -32.57 -3.49
CA GLN A 70 -34.43 -31.45 -4.38
C GLN A 70 -33.93 -31.79 -5.79
N PRO A 71 -34.74 -31.59 -6.84
CA PRO A 71 -34.33 -31.97 -8.19
C PRO A 71 -33.24 -31.04 -8.72
N GLY A 72 -32.14 -31.64 -9.21
CA GLY A 72 -31.03 -30.92 -9.84
C GLY A 72 -30.38 -29.86 -8.94
N SER A 73 -29.76 -28.86 -9.56
CA SER A 73 -29.10 -27.72 -8.88
C SER A 73 -30.04 -26.53 -8.69
N THR A 74 -31.22 -26.78 -8.13
CA THR A 74 -32.28 -25.76 -7.95
C THR A 74 -32.17 -25.03 -6.62
N ARG A 75 -33.03 -24.02 -6.41
CA ARG A 75 -33.26 -23.40 -5.10
C ARG A 75 -34.63 -23.80 -4.56
N GLY A 76 -34.73 -23.95 -3.24
CA GLY A 76 -36.00 -24.28 -2.58
C GLY A 76 -36.12 -23.66 -1.19
N VAL A 77 -37.34 -23.30 -0.80
CA VAL A 77 -37.67 -22.80 0.53
C VAL A 77 -38.66 -23.74 1.19
N ILE A 78 -38.34 -24.20 2.39
CA ILE A 78 -39.16 -25.09 3.21
C ILE A 78 -39.47 -24.39 4.54
N ASP A 79 -40.76 -24.24 4.82
CA ASP A 79 -41.24 -23.82 6.14
C ASP A 79 -41.41 -25.03 7.05
N TRP A 80 -41.02 -24.87 8.31
CA TRP A 80 -41.07 -25.88 9.36
C TRP A 80 -41.74 -25.33 10.61
N ASN A 81 -42.60 -26.13 11.25
CA ASN A 81 -43.12 -25.79 12.58
C ASN A 81 -42.00 -25.90 13.63
N SER A 82 -41.09 -26.86 13.47
CA SER A 82 -39.87 -26.97 14.27
C SER A 82 -38.76 -27.67 13.49
N PHE A 83 -37.51 -27.29 13.76
CA PHE A 83 -36.33 -27.89 13.12
C PHE A 83 -35.28 -28.26 14.19
N SER A 84 -35.44 -29.44 14.80
CA SER A 84 -34.50 -29.97 15.80
C SER A 84 -34.14 -31.41 15.46
N ILE A 85 -32.90 -31.81 15.76
CA ILE A 85 -32.33 -33.12 15.42
C ILE A 85 -31.71 -33.71 16.70
N GLY A 86 -32.34 -34.72 17.27
CA GLY A 86 -31.82 -35.44 18.45
C GLY A 86 -30.49 -36.16 18.18
N GLY A 87 -29.75 -36.50 19.24
CA GLY A 87 -28.36 -37.00 19.14
C GLY A 87 -28.15 -38.23 18.26
N ASN A 88 -29.13 -39.15 18.22
CA ASN A 88 -29.08 -40.38 17.42
C ASN A 88 -29.76 -40.24 16.05
N ASN A 89 -30.18 -39.03 15.68
CA ASN A 89 -30.94 -38.77 14.47
C ASN A 89 -30.11 -38.10 13.38
N SER A 90 -30.58 -38.22 12.14
CA SER A 90 -29.95 -37.60 10.98
C SER A 90 -30.94 -36.90 10.06
N VAL A 91 -30.54 -35.77 9.49
CA VAL A 91 -31.27 -35.09 8.42
C VAL A 91 -30.32 -34.87 7.25
N THR A 92 -30.70 -35.35 6.07
CA THR A 92 -29.89 -35.27 4.85
C THR A 92 -30.64 -34.52 3.76
N PHE A 93 -29.99 -33.52 3.19
CA PHE A 93 -30.44 -32.79 2.00
C PHE A 93 -29.62 -33.27 0.79
N ASP A 94 -30.29 -33.94 -0.14
CA ASP A 94 -29.76 -34.25 -1.46
C ASP A 94 -30.27 -33.18 -2.44
N ASN A 95 -29.51 -32.09 -2.55
CA ASN A 95 -29.88 -30.91 -3.34
C ASN A 95 -28.82 -30.56 -4.41
N GLY A 96 -28.01 -31.54 -4.82
CA GLY A 96 -26.95 -31.36 -5.82
C GLY A 96 -25.99 -30.23 -5.44
N THR A 97 -25.74 -29.30 -6.37
CA THR A 97 -25.03 -28.03 -6.11
C THR A 97 -25.98 -26.86 -5.81
N GLY A 98 -27.28 -27.14 -5.66
CA GLY A 98 -28.33 -26.17 -5.37
C GLY A 98 -28.31 -25.62 -3.94
N ALA A 99 -29.37 -24.91 -3.56
CA ALA A 99 -29.49 -24.31 -2.23
C ALA A 99 -30.89 -24.52 -1.62
N THR A 100 -30.96 -24.88 -0.35
CA THR A 100 -32.24 -25.07 0.35
C THR A 100 -32.30 -24.19 1.61
N LEU A 101 -33.32 -23.34 1.69
CA LEU A 101 -33.62 -22.52 2.86
C LEU A 101 -34.68 -23.18 3.72
N ASN A 102 -34.37 -23.39 4.99
CA ASN A 102 -35.25 -23.99 5.99
C ASN A 102 -35.61 -22.90 6.99
N ARG A 103 -36.88 -22.49 6.98
CA ARG A 103 -37.40 -21.43 7.84
C ARG A 103 -38.26 -22.05 8.93
N VAL A 104 -37.95 -21.75 10.18
CA VAL A 104 -38.78 -22.17 11.32
C VAL A 104 -39.80 -21.08 11.62
N THR A 105 -41.08 -21.43 11.57
CA THR A 105 -42.21 -20.52 11.83
C THR A 105 -42.86 -20.74 13.20
N GLY A 106 -42.51 -21.83 13.90
CA GLY A 106 -42.98 -22.10 15.26
C GLY A 106 -42.13 -21.45 16.36
N GLY A 107 -42.60 -21.58 17.61
CA GLY A 107 -42.04 -20.90 18.78
C GLY A 107 -40.92 -21.63 19.52
N SER A 108 -40.14 -22.51 18.86
CA SER A 108 -39.06 -23.27 19.51
C SER A 108 -37.71 -23.09 18.82
N PRO A 109 -36.60 -23.01 19.58
CA PRO A 109 -35.25 -22.94 19.00
C PRO A 109 -34.89 -24.23 18.26
N SER A 110 -33.99 -24.10 17.27
CA SER A 110 -33.45 -25.24 16.54
C SER A 110 -32.30 -25.86 17.32
N ALA A 111 -32.49 -27.07 17.86
CA ALA A 111 -31.46 -27.83 18.56
C ALA A 111 -30.92 -28.96 17.66
N ILE A 112 -29.71 -28.79 17.13
CA ILE A 112 -29.01 -29.76 16.29
C ILE A 112 -28.01 -30.53 17.15
N LEU A 113 -28.45 -31.65 17.72
CA LEU A 113 -27.65 -32.55 18.54
C LEU A 113 -27.14 -33.77 17.75
N GLY A 114 -27.82 -34.15 16.67
CA GLY A 114 -27.46 -35.23 15.75
C GLY A 114 -26.72 -34.75 14.50
N ARG A 115 -26.91 -35.46 13.38
CA ARG A 115 -26.24 -35.17 12.10
C ARG A 115 -27.14 -34.39 11.14
N LEU A 116 -26.62 -33.30 10.59
CA LEU A 116 -27.22 -32.54 9.50
C LEU A 116 -26.26 -32.51 8.32
N SER A 117 -26.68 -33.00 7.15
CA SER A 117 -25.84 -32.96 5.96
C SER A 117 -26.56 -32.44 4.72
N ALA A 118 -25.84 -31.76 3.83
CA ALA A 118 -26.31 -31.36 2.51
C ALA A 118 -25.24 -31.56 1.44
N THR A 119 -25.63 -31.99 0.23
CA THR A 119 -24.70 -32.05 -0.91
C THR A 119 -24.34 -30.65 -1.42
N GLY A 120 -25.28 -29.71 -1.36
CA GLY A 120 -25.14 -28.33 -1.81
C GLY A 120 -25.18 -27.35 -0.64
N SER A 121 -25.82 -26.19 -0.85
CA SER A 121 -25.95 -25.15 0.16
C SER A 121 -27.19 -25.34 1.03
N LEU A 122 -27.08 -24.99 2.32
CA LEU A 122 -28.13 -25.17 3.32
C LEU A 122 -28.24 -23.94 4.22
N TYR A 123 -29.44 -23.39 4.31
CA TYR A 123 -29.77 -22.26 5.18
C TYR A 123 -30.76 -22.73 6.24
N VAL A 124 -30.49 -22.41 7.51
CA VAL A 124 -31.36 -22.69 8.66
C VAL A 124 -31.67 -21.35 9.33
N ILE A 125 -32.90 -20.87 9.12
CA ILE A 125 -33.39 -19.60 9.65
C ILE A 125 -34.37 -19.89 10.78
N ASN A 126 -34.05 -19.45 12.00
CA ASN A 126 -34.95 -19.57 13.14
C ASN A 126 -34.85 -18.34 14.06
N PRO A 127 -35.86 -17.45 14.09
CA PRO A 127 -35.90 -16.30 14.99
C PRO A 127 -35.87 -16.65 16.48
N GLN A 128 -36.15 -17.90 16.86
CA GLN A 128 -36.08 -18.39 18.24
C GLN A 128 -34.68 -18.85 18.66
N GLY A 129 -33.72 -18.90 17.72
CA GLY A 129 -32.34 -19.31 17.98
C GLY A 129 -31.96 -20.62 17.30
N VAL A 130 -30.65 -20.77 17.07
CA VAL A 130 -30.06 -21.97 16.47
C VAL A 130 -28.89 -22.43 17.33
N VAL A 131 -28.92 -23.69 17.78
CA VAL A 131 -27.88 -24.30 18.60
C VAL A 131 -27.40 -25.59 17.94
N VAL A 132 -26.11 -25.65 17.60
CA VAL A 132 -25.42 -26.91 17.28
C VAL A 132 -24.79 -27.41 18.58
N GLY A 133 -25.36 -28.45 19.18
CA GLY A 133 -24.90 -28.97 20.48
C GLY A 133 -23.55 -29.70 20.39
N PRO A 134 -22.95 -30.12 21.52
CA PRO A 134 -21.61 -30.72 21.55
C PRO A 134 -21.44 -31.99 20.70
N SER A 135 -22.50 -32.80 20.56
CA SER A 135 -22.54 -33.98 19.68
C SER A 135 -22.98 -33.65 18.24
N GLY A 136 -23.49 -32.44 18.01
CA GLY A 136 -24.05 -32.00 16.74
C GLY A 136 -22.99 -31.90 15.66
N THR A 137 -23.32 -32.40 14.47
CA THR A 137 -22.46 -32.33 13.29
C THR A 137 -23.24 -31.77 12.11
N VAL A 138 -22.71 -30.71 11.51
CA VAL A 138 -23.24 -30.10 10.28
C VAL A 138 -22.18 -30.25 9.19
N THR A 139 -22.54 -30.79 8.03
CA THR A 139 -21.61 -30.93 6.89
C THR A 139 -22.30 -30.59 5.58
N THR A 140 -21.73 -29.66 4.83
CA THR A 140 -22.28 -29.21 3.54
C THR A 140 -21.24 -29.32 2.42
N GLY A 141 -21.69 -29.58 1.19
CA GLY A 141 -20.82 -29.44 0.00
C GLY A 141 -20.74 -28.00 -0.51
N GLY A 142 -21.84 -27.25 -0.40
CA GLY A 142 -21.91 -25.81 -0.67
C GLY A 142 -21.86 -24.98 0.62
N ARG A 143 -22.57 -23.84 0.65
CA ARG A 143 -22.58 -22.91 1.79
C ARG A 143 -23.47 -23.41 2.93
N PHE A 144 -23.07 -23.20 4.18
CA PHE A 144 -23.95 -23.32 5.34
C PHE A 144 -24.26 -21.95 5.94
N VAL A 145 -25.54 -21.64 6.15
CA VAL A 145 -25.99 -20.43 6.84
C VAL A 145 -26.89 -20.81 8.01
N ALA A 146 -26.55 -20.40 9.22
CA ALA A 146 -27.46 -20.43 10.36
C ALA A 146 -27.78 -19.00 10.77
N SER A 147 -29.07 -18.64 10.82
CA SER A 147 -29.47 -17.28 11.17
C SER A 147 -30.68 -17.18 12.07
N THR A 148 -30.70 -16.17 12.95
CA THR A 148 -31.93 -15.70 13.60
C THR A 148 -32.59 -14.53 12.85
N LEU A 149 -31.88 -13.97 11.88
CA LEU A 149 -32.41 -12.97 10.95
C LEU A 149 -33.01 -13.67 9.74
N ASP A 150 -33.98 -13.00 9.13
CA ASP A 150 -34.79 -13.59 8.10
C ASP A 150 -34.50 -13.01 6.71
N ALA A 151 -34.72 -13.80 5.66
CA ALA A 151 -34.54 -13.42 4.26
C ALA A 151 -35.87 -13.47 3.51
N ARG A 152 -36.02 -12.68 2.45
CA ARG A 152 -37.19 -12.79 1.56
C ARG A 152 -37.04 -13.99 0.63
N ASP A 153 -38.11 -14.77 0.47
CA ASP A 153 -38.11 -15.95 -0.40
C ASP A 153 -37.78 -15.60 -1.85
N SER A 154 -38.37 -14.54 -2.39
CA SER A 154 -38.10 -14.09 -3.75
C SER A 154 -36.62 -13.73 -3.96
N ALA A 155 -35.99 -13.07 -2.99
CA ALA A 155 -34.57 -12.74 -3.06
C ALA A 155 -33.70 -14.01 -3.01
N PHE A 156 -34.02 -14.94 -2.10
CA PHE A 156 -33.31 -16.22 -2.02
C PHE A 156 -33.43 -17.02 -3.33
N MET A 157 -34.63 -17.08 -3.90
CA MET A 157 -34.92 -17.82 -5.14
C MET A 157 -34.24 -17.20 -6.37
N ASN A 158 -34.13 -15.87 -6.43
CA ASN A 158 -33.40 -15.18 -7.51
C ASN A 158 -31.89 -15.46 -7.47
N GLY A 159 -31.33 -15.79 -6.31
CA GLY A 159 -29.90 -15.96 -6.12
C GLY A 159 -29.13 -14.63 -6.05
N GLY A 160 -27.83 -14.72 -5.81
CA GLY A 160 -26.96 -13.56 -5.57
C GLY A 160 -26.99 -13.08 -4.12
N ALA A 161 -26.82 -11.77 -3.93
CA ALA A 161 -26.73 -11.15 -2.61
C ALA A 161 -28.05 -11.25 -1.83
N LEU A 162 -27.95 -11.53 -0.53
CA LEU A 162 -29.08 -11.78 0.35
C LEU A 162 -29.04 -10.81 1.54
N ILE A 163 -30.11 -10.05 1.72
CA ILE A 163 -30.31 -9.25 2.93
C ILE A 163 -31.05 -10.11 3.96
N LEU A 164 -30.43 -10.25 5.12
CA LEU A 164 -30.96 -10.89 6.31
C LEU A 164 -31.32 -9.80 7.32
N SER A 165 -32.55 -9.79 7.81
CA SER A 165 -33.03 -8.79 8.77
C SER A 165 -34.11 -9.34 9.69
N GLY A 166 -34.24 -8.77 10.88
CA GLY A 166 -35.25 -9.21 11.85
C GLY A 166 -34.99 -8.63 13.24
N ASN A 167 -35.99 -8.70 14.11
CA ASN A 167 -35.95 -8.16 15.47
C ASN A 167 -35.70 -9.22 16.55
N SER A 168 -35.25 -10.43 16.17
CA SER A 168 -34.95 -11.51 17.11
C SER A 168 -33.88 -11.09 18.12
N ASP A 169 -34.08 -11.43 19.41
CA ASP A 169 -33.07 -11.32 20.46
C ASP A 169 -32.35 -12.66 20.71
N ALA A 170 -32.69 -13.70 19.96
CA ALA A 170 -32.11 -15.03 20.09
C ALA A 170 -30.70 -15.11 19.48
N SER A 171 -29.97 -16.16 19.88
CA SER A 171 -28.55 -16.35 19.52
C SER A 171 -28.35 -17.48 18.51
N VAL A 172 -27.22 -17.43 17.81
CA VAL A 172 -26.67 -18.58 17.08
C VAL A 172 -25.46 -19.11 17.85
N ILE A 173 -25.52 -20.37 18.29
CA ILE A 173 -24.51 -20.98 19.15
C ILE A 173 -23.99 -22.29 18.52
N ASN A 174 -22.67 -22.38 18.33
CA ASN A 174 -22.00 -23.61 17.94
C ASN A 174 -21.16 -24.16 19.10
N LEU A 175 -21.55 -25.32 19.62
CA LEU A 175 -20.79 -26.14 20.57
C LEU A 175 -20.24 -27.42 19.91
N GLY A 176 -20.73 -27.76 18.71
CA GLY A 176 -20.41 -28.99 17.98
C GLY A 176 -19.41 -28.76 16.84
N LYS A 177 -19.65 -29.43 15.70
CA LYS A 177 -18.79 -29.36 14.50
C LYS A 177 -19.59 -28.88 13.30
N ILE A 178 -19.13 -27.82 12.65
CA ILE A 178 -19.71 -27.29 11.40
C ILE A 178 -18.64 -27.32 10.33
N GLY A 179 -18.92 -27.98 9.21
CA GLY A 179 -18.01 -28.10 8.08
C GLY A 179 -18.66 -27.77 6.74
N SER A 180 -17.93 -27.11 5.87
CA SER A 180 -18.23 -27.01 4.45
C SER A 180 -16.99 -27.44 3.66
N THR A 181 -17.18 -28.31 2.67
CA THR A 181 -16.06 -28.88 1.88
C THR A 181 -15.69 -28.02 0.68
N GLY A 182 -16.65 -27.31 0.07
CA GLY A 182 -16.43 -26.46 -1.10
C GLY A 182 -17.04 -25.06 -1.00
N GLY A 183 -17.71 -24.73 0.11
CA GLY A 183 -18.37 -23.44 0.30
C GLY A 183 -18.04 -22.77 1.63
N ASP A 184 -18.84 -21.77 1.95
CA ASP A 184 -18.65 -20.89 3.09
C ASP A 184 -19.54 -21.28 4.28
N ILE A 185 -19.23 -20.75 5.45
CA ILE A 185 -20.02 -20.91 6.67
C ILE A 185 -20.37 -19.52 7.22
N PHE A 186 -21.66 -19.26 7.42
CA PHE A 186 -22.17 -18.01 8.00
C PHE A 186 -23.01 -18.31 9.24
N LEU A 187 -22.65 -17.69 10.36
CA LEU A 187 -23.46 -17.69 11.59
C LEU A 187 -23.90 -16.26 11.87
N ILE A 188 -25.21 -16.00 11.84
CA ILE A 188 -25.75 -14.64 11.79
C ILE A 188 -26.85 -14.45 12.83
N SER A 189 -26.70 -13.48 13.72
CA SER A 189 -27.74 -13.10 14.68
C SER A 189 -27.85 -11.58 14.77
N ARG A 190 -28.94 -11.05 15.34
CA ARG A 190 -28.97 -9.65 15.77
C ARG A 190 -28.12 -9.40 17.02
N ARG A 191 -28.21 -10.32 17.97
CA ARG A 191 -27.79 -10.12 19.36
C ARG A 191 -26.46 -10.80 19.65
N ALA A 192 -26.35 -12.11 19.41
CA ALA A 192 -25.15 -12.85 19.74
C ALA A 192 -24.88 -14.05 18.83
N VAL A 193 -23.62 -14.19 18.45
CA VAL A 193 -23.07 -15.37 17.78
C VAL A 193 -21.92 -15.93 18.61
N ILE A 194 -21.99 -17.22 18.95
CA ILE A 194 -21.01 -17.86 19.82
C ILE A 194 -20.48 -19.13 19.16
N ASN A 195 -19.17 -19.23 18.98
CA ASN A 195 -18.50 -20.47 18.62
C ASN A 195 -17.64 -20.95 19.80
N ALA A 196 -18.02 -22.05 20.41
CA ALA A 196 -17.20 -22.82 21.35
C ALA A 196 -16.78 -24.19 20.79
N GLY A 197 -17.35 -24.59 19.65
CA GLY A 197 -17.05 -25.82 18.92
C GLY A 197 -15.95 -25.67 17.85
N THR A 198 -16.12 -26.35 16.72
CA THR A 198 -15.23 -26.27 15.56
C THR A 198 -15.99 -25.84 14.30
N ILE A 199 -15.39 -24.92 13.54
CA ILE A 199 -15.84 -24.49 12.21
C ILE A 199 -14.71 -24.78 11.21
N THR A 200 -15.03 -25.39 10.07
CA THR A 200 -14.03 -25.75 9.04
C THR A 200 -14.54 -25.51 7.62
N ALA A 201 -13.89 -24.60 6.88
CA ALA A 201 -14.22 -24.23 5.50
C ALA A 201 -12.93 -24.04 4.67
N PRO A 202 -12.17 -25.10 4.37
CA PRO A 202 -10.80 -25.00 3.84
C PRO A 202 -10.70 -24.31 2.48
N ASN A 203 -11.78 -24.31 1.70
CA ASN A 203 -11.86 -23.69 0.37
C ASN A 203 -12.73 -22.43 0.34
N GLY A 204 -13.29 -22.02 1.48
CA GLY A 204 -14.26 -20.93 1.58
C GLY A 204 -14.01 -20.05 2.80
N THR A 205 -15.01 -19.29 3.20
CA THR A 205 -14.93 -18.39 4.35
C THR A 205 -15.71 -18.91 5.56
N ALA A 206 -15.30 -18.48 6.76
CA ALA A 206 -16.07 -18.67 7.98
C ALA A 206 -16.37 -17.30 8.60
N GLU A 207 -17.63 -16.88 8.57
CA GLU A 207 -18.06 -15.54 8.96
C GLU A 207 -19.12 -15.59 10.06
N LEU A 208 -18.83 -14.93 11.17
CA LEU A 208 -19.72 -14.80 12.31
C LEU A 208 -20.12 -13.33 12.42
N ALA A 209 -21.41 -13.04 12.33
CA ALA A 209 -21.90 -11.67 12.27
C ALA A 209 -23.06 -11.41 13.24
N ALA A 210 -22.95 -10.31 14.00
CA ALA A 210 -23.99 -9.83 14.89
C ALA A 210 -24.47 -8.42 14.49
N GLY A 211 -25.74 -8.28 14.08
CA GLY A 211 -26.30 -7.05 13.50
C GLY A 211 -27.79 -7.05 13.23
N GLU A 212 -28.45 -5.90 13.23
CA GLU A 212 -29.90 -5.81 12.92
C GLU A 212 -30.22 -6.18 11.48
N GLN A 213 -29.36 -5.76 10.56
CA GLN A 213 -29.42 -6.13 9.15
C GLN A 213 -28.02 -6.55 8.69
N VAL A 214 -27.99 -7.66 7.96
CA VAL A 214 -26.77 -8.26 7.43
C VAL A 214 -26.95 -8.48 5.93
N LEU A 215 -26.07 -7.90 5.13
CA LEU A 215 -25.93 -8.20 3.72
C LEU A 215 -24.92 -9.33 3.57
N LEU A 216 -25.33 -10.42 2.92
CA LEU A 216 -24.49 -11.54 2.55
C LEU A 216 -24.30 -11.53 1.02
N GLN A 217 -23.07 -11.47 0.56
CA GLN A 217 -22.70 -11.37 -0.85
C GLN A 217 -21.50 -12.25 -1.18
N ASP A 218 -21.36 -12.67 -2.43
CA ASP A 218 -20.24 -13.52 -2.83
C ASP A 218 -19.00 -12.68 -3.12
N SER A 219 -17.88 -13.04 -2.48
CA SER A 219 -16.57 -12.42 -2.75
C SER A 219 -15.45 -13.43 -2.55
N ALA A 220 -14.42 -13.34 -3.40
CA ALA A 220 -13.17 -14.10 -3.30
C ALA A 220 -12.06 -13.32 -2.59
N SER A 221 -12.14 -12.00 -2.57
CA SER A 221 -11.05 -11.11 -2.13
C SER A 221 -11.43 -10.14 -1.01
N SER A 222 -12.64 -10.25 -0.46
CA SER A 222 -13.14 -9.36 0.59
C SER A 222 -14.17 -10.06 1.47
N LYS A 223 -14.51 -9.42 2.60
CA LYS A 223 -15.59 -9.84 3.51
C LYS A 223 -16.88 -10.08 2.72
N GLN A 224 -17.53 -11.24 2.96
CA GLN A 224 -18.80 -11.58 2.33
C GLN A 224 -20.01 -11.05 3.13
N VAL A 225 -19.80 -10.70 4.40
CA VAL A 225 -20.79 -10.05 5.25
C VAL A 225 -20.50 -8.55 5.41
N LEU A 226 -21.55 -7.75 5.25
CA LEU A 226 -21.62 -6.38 5.73
C LEU A 226 -22.75 -6.25 6.73
N VAL A 227 -22.47 -5.62 7.86
CA VAL A 227 -23.44 -5.44 8.95
C VAL A 227 -23.83 -3.97 9.06
N GLN A 228 -25.13 -3.69 9.09
CA GLN A 228 -25.64 -2.35 9.37
C GLN A 228 -25.51 -2.03 10.87
N THR A 229 -25.05 -0.81 11.18
CA THR A 229 -24.93 -0.28 12.54
C THR A 229 -26.32 -0.14 13.20
N GLY A 230 -26.45 -0.48 14.48
CA GLY A 230 -27.64 -0.20 15.29
C GLY A 230 -27.94 -1.20 16.42
N SER A 231 -27.34 -2.40 16.44
CA SER A 231 -27.80 -3.51 17.30
C SER A 231 -26.98 -3.81 18.55
N GLN A 232 -25.77 -3.25 18.69
CA GLN A 232 -24.82 -3.59 19.77
C GLN A 232 -24.61 -5.11 19.91
N GLY A 233 -24.47 -5.80 18.76
CA GLY A 233 -24.34 -7.26 18.71
C GLY A 233 -23.03 -7.77 19.35
N THR A 234 -22.94 -9.05 19.67
CA THR A 234 -21.70 -9.64 20.20
C THR A 234 -21.31 -10.91 19.44
N VAL A 235 -20.05 -11.02 19.05
CA VAL A 235 -19.46 -12.23 18.47
C VAL A 235 -18.41 -12.77 19.43
N VAL A 236 -18.54 -14.03 19.83
CA VAL A 236 -17.57 -14.71 20.70
C VAL A 236 -17.03 -15.94 20.00
N ASN A 237 -15.72 -16.00 19.79
CA ASN A 237 -15.04 -17.22 19.39
C ASN A 237 -14.15 -17.74 20.52
N GLY A 238 -14.65 -18.74 21.25
CA GLY A 238 -13.85 -19.57 22.16
C GLY A 238 -13.41 -20.89 21.53
N GLY A 239 -13.99 -21.29 20.40
CA GLY A 239 -13.73 -22.54 19.69
C GLY A 239 -12.64 -22.43 18.61
N ARG A 240 -12.54 -23.44 17.75
CA ARG A 240 -11.62 -23.47 16.60
C ARG A 240 -12.33 -23.01 15.33
N ILE A 241 -11.67 -22.18 14.53
CA ILE A 241 -12.06 -21.82 13.17
C ILE A 241 -10.86 -22.06 12.25
N ALA A 242 -11.05 -22.85 11.19
CA ALA A 242 -10.08 -23.06 10.13
C ALA A 242 -10.76 -22.85 8.76
N ALA A 243 -10.34 -21.84 8.02
CA ALA A 243 -10.93 -21.50 6.71
C ALA A 243 -9.89 -20.87 5.78
N ALA A 244 -10.25 -20.57 4.52
CA ALA A 244 -9.40 -19.74 3.67
C ALA A 244 -9.36 -18.31 4.18
N GLN A 245 -10.53 -17.75 4.47
CA GLN A 245 -10.68 -16.43 5.10
C GLN A 245 -11.68 -16.49 6.28
N ILE A 246 -11.50 -15.63 7.27
CA ILE A 246 -12.32 -15.61 8.49
C ILE A 246 -12.76 -14.18 8.79
N SER A 247 -14.04 -13.96 9.10
CA SER A 247 -14.55 -12.65 9.52
C SER A 247 -15.37 -12.76 10.80
N LEU A 248 -15.00 -12.01 11.84
CA LEU A 248 -15.80 -11.86 13.06
C LEU A 248 -16.26 -10.40 13.14
N GLN A 249 -17.56 -10.16 12.96
CA GLN A 249 -18.12 -8.80 12.87
C GLN A 249 -19.27 -8.57 13.83
N ALA A 250 -19.17 -7.52 14.64
CA ALA A 250 -20.23 -7.10 15.56
C ALA A 250 -20.57 -5.62 15.35
N ALA A 251 -21.76 -5.33 14.83
CA ALA A 251 -22.20 -3.95 14.65
C ALA A 251 -22.42 -3.23 15.99
N ASP A 252 -21.65 -2.16 16.20
CA ASP A 252 -21.63 -1.32 17.41
C ASP A 252 -21.44 -2.08 18.73
N GLY A 253 -20.92 -3.30 18.69
CA GLY A 253 -20.80 -4.14 19.87
C GLY A 253 -19.45 -4.83 19.93
N ASN A 254 -19.38 -6.06 20.46
CA ASN A 254 -18.11 -6.62 20.89
C ASN A 254 -17.72 -7.87 20.11
N VAL A 255 -16.45 -7.96 19.75
CA VAL A 255 -15.83 -9.18 19.21
C VAL A 255 -14.84 -9.72 20.24
N PHE A 256 -15.08 -10.93 20.72
CA PHE A 256 -14.18 -11.63 21.64
C PHE A 256 -13.53 -12.81 20.89
N ALA A 257 -12.34 -12.57 20.35
CA ALA A 257 -11.49 -13.59 19.73
C ALA A 257 -10.65 -14.27 20.81
N LEU A 258 -11.29 -15.13 21.60
CA LEU A 258 -10.69 -15.82 22.74
C LEU A 258 -9.93 -17.07 22.27
N ALA A 259 -8.78 -16.89 21.60
CA ALA A 259 -7.88 -18.01 21.41
C ALA A 259 -7.24 -18.38 22.76
N GLY A 260 -7.27 -19.66 23.13
CA GLY A 260 -6.54 -20.17 24.29
C GLY A 260 -5.02 -20.12 24.06
N GLY A 261 -4.25 -20.90 24.83
CA GLY A 261 -2.78 -20.99 24.67
C GLY A 261 -2.25 -21.61 23.36
N GLY A 262 -3.03 -21.58 22.27
CA GLY A 262 -2.67 -22.10 20.94
C GLY A 262 -3.45 -21.42 19.81
N THR A 263 -3.19 -21.79 18.55
CA THR A 263 -3.85 -21.20 17.37
C THR A 263 -5.27 -21.74 17.18
N ARG A 264 -6.26 -20.93 17.60
CA ARG A 264 -7.69 -21.29 17.44
C ARG A 264 -8.34 -20.67 16.20
N ILE A 265 -7.80 -19.58 15.69
CA ILE A 265 -8.24 -18.94 14.44
C ILE A 265 -7.10 -19.09 13.43
N ARG A 266 -7.37 -19.83 12.35
CA ARG A 266 -6.39 -20.11 11.28
C ARG A 266 -7.01 -19.87 9.90
N ALA A 267 -6.56 -18.81 9.23
CA ALA A 267 -6.81 -18.56 7.82
C ALA A 267 -5.66 -19.15 6.98
N THR A 268 -5.96 -20.02 6.03
CA THR A 268 -4.98 -20.56 5.08
C THR A 268 -5.53 -20.42 3.67
N GLY A 269 -4.98 -19.46 2.92
CA GLY A 269 -5.42 -19.12 1.57
C GLY A 269 -5.35 -20.30 0.58
N THR A 270 -6.02 -20.10 -0.54
CA THR A 270 -6.06 -21.00 -1.70
C THR A 270 -5.44 -20.31 -2.91
N ALA A 271 -5.46 -20.95 -4.09
CA ALA A 271 -5.03 -20.30 -5.32
C ALA A 271 -5.83 -19.03 -5.67
N ASN A 272 -7.08 -18.93 -5.19
CA ASN A 272 -8.02 -17.86 -5.55
C ASN A 272 -8.45 -16.98 -4.38
N ARG A 273 -7.96 -17.26 -3.16
CA ARG A 273 -8.28 -16.52 -1.93
C ARG A 273 -7.01 -16.39 -1.12
N ASP A 274 -6.68 -15.21 -0.65
CA ASP A 274 -5.60 -15.01 0.30
C ASP A 274 -5.97 -15.58 1.69
N GLY A 275 -4.95 -15.73 2.54
CA GLY A 275 -5.18 -16.05 3.94
C GLY A 275 -5.50 -14.78 4.71
N HIS A 276 -6.77 -14.55 5.05
CA HIS A 276 -7.19 -13.29 5.69
C HIS A 276 -8.06 -13.52 6.94
N VAL A 277 -7.83 -12.73 7.99
CA VAL A 277 -8.73 -12.62 9.16
C VAL A 277 -9.19 -11.18 9.38
N TRP A 278 -10.50 -10.96 9.48
CA TRP A 278 -11.08 -9.67 9.89
C TRP A 278 -11.70 -9.76 11.29
N LEU A 279 -11.33 -8.84 12.17
CA LEU A 279 -12.00 -8.60 13.45
C LEU A 279 -12.58 -7.18 13.42
N VAL A 280 -13.91 -7.07 13.39
CA VAL A 280 -14.59 -5.80 13.08
C VAL A 280 -15.62 -5.47 14.15
N ALA A 281 -15.40 -4.35 14.85
CA ALA A 281 -16.27 -3.81 15.87
C ALA A 281 -16.25 -2.27 15.83
N ASP A 282 -16.69 -1.67 14.72
CA ASP A 282 -16.49 -0.25 14.35
C ASP A 282 -16.74 0.76 15.49
N ARG A 283 -17.81 0.58 16.27
CA ARG A 283 -18.13 1.41 17.46
C ARG A 283 -18.00 0.70 18.81
N GLY A 284 -17.49 -0.52 18.82
CA GLY A 284 -17.35 -1.29 20.05
C GLY A 284 -15.94 -1.85 20.24
N ARG A 285 -15.84 -3.00 20.91
CA ARG A 285 -14.56 -3.50 21.42
C ARG A 285 -14.15 -4.83 20.79
N VAL A 286 -12.91 -4.90 20.31
CA VAL A 286 -12.25 -6.17 20.00
C VAL A 286 -11.38 -6.59 21.20
N GLU A 287 -11.64 -7.76 21.76
CA GLU A 287 -10.74 -8.42 22.69
C GLU A 287 -10.09 -9.63 22.02
N GLN A 288 -8.78 -9.57 21.84
CA GLN A 288 -7.99 -10.68 21.34
C GLN A 288 -7.26 -11.35 22.49
N SER A 289 -7.47 -12.65 22.66
CA SER A 289 -6.61 -13.51 23.46
C SER A 289 -6.02 -14.59 22.56
N GLY A 290 -4.81 -15.06 22.87
CA GLY A 290 -4.12 -16.12 22.12
C GLY A 290 -3.69 -15.74 20.70
N VAL A 291 -3.34 -16.77 19.93
CA VAL A 291 -2.68 -16.58 18.62
C VAL A 291 -3.70 -16.68 17.48
N ILE A 292 -3.70 -15.65 16.62
CA ILE A 292 -4.38 -15.64 15.32
C ILE A 292 -3.35 -15.89 14.23
N MET A 293 -3.66 -16.77 13.28
CA MET A 293 -2.73 -17.11 12.19
C MET A 293 -3.38 -16.91 10.83
N ALA A 294 -2.65 -16.26 9.91
CA ALA A 294 -3.05 -16.06 8.54
C ALA A 294 -1.87 -16.37 7.60
N THR A 295 -2.06 -17.26 6.63
CA THR A 295 -1.03 -17.69 5.68
C THR A 295 -1.62 -17.82 4.28
N ASN A 296 -0.91 -17.38 3.25
CA ASN A 296 -1.28 -17.57 1.86
C ASN A 296 -0.99 -19.01 1.39
N ALA A 297 -1.53 -19.38 0.24
CA ALA A 297 -1.37 -20.73 -0.33
C ALA A 297 0.09 -21.07 -0.67
N ASP A 298 0.90 -20.06 -0.98
CA ASP A 298 2.34 -20.19 -1.28
C ASP A 298 3.22 -20.27 -0.01
N GLY A 299 2.61 -20.24 1.17
CA GLY A 299 3.29 -20.27 2.46
C GLY A 299 3.81 -18.92 2.94
N ARG A 300 3.66 -17.83 2.15
CA ARG A 300 3.91 -16.47 2.65
C ARG A 300 2.86 -16.12 3.71
N GLY A 301 3.21 -15.18 4.59
CA GLY A 301 2.27 -14.68 5.59
C GLY A 301 1.06 -14.02 4.93
N GLY A 302 -0.14 -14.26 5.47
CA GLY A 302 -1.39 -13.63 5.06
C GLY A 302 -1.62 -12.30 5.81
N THR A 303 -2.87 -11.88 5.92
CA THR A 303 -3.25 -10.58 6.51
C THR A 303 -4.22 -10.75 7.67
N VAL A 304 -4.07 -9.92 8.70
CA VAL A 304 -5.07 -9.75 9.76
C VAL A 304 -5.44 -8.28 9.85
N ASP A 305 -6.72 -7.96 9.74
CA ASP A 305 -7.25 -6.62 9.98
C ASP A 305 -8.08 -6.60 11.26
N THR A 306 -7.78 -5.66 12.15
CA THR A 306 -8.56 -5.37 13.34
C THR A 306 -9.07 -3.93 13.26
N ASP A 307 -10.37 -3.75 13.15
CA ASP A 307 -11.03 -2.44 13.15
C ASP A 307 -11.97 -2.34 14.34
N ALA A 308 -11.71 -1.41 15.27
CA ALA A 308 -12.48 -1.31 16.50
C ALA A 308 -12.45 0.09 17.12
N ALA A 309 -13.51 0.49 17.82
CA ALA A 309 -13.46 1.68 18.66
C ALA A 309 -12.51 1.50 19.86
N GLN A 310 -12.41 0.28 20.39
CA GLN A 310 -11.52 -0.08 21.48
C GLN A 310 -10.91 -1.46 21.24
N THR A 311 -9.68 -1.66 21.70
CA THR A 311 -9.04 -2.98 21.71
C THR A 311 -8.50 -3.36 23.06
N ALA A 312 -8.44 -4.65 23.33
CA ALA A 312 -7.72 -5.19 24.46
C ALA A 312 -7.02 -6.50 24.09
N PHE A 313 -5.85 -6.70 24.70
CA PHE A 313 -4.99 -7.84 24.41
C PHE A 313 -4.76 -8.69 25.66
N GLY A 314 -5.11 -9.97 25.55
CA GLY A 314 -4.81 -10.98 26.56
C GLY A 314 -3.31 -11.26 26.65
N ALA A 315 -2.89 -11.96 27.72
CA ALA A 315 -1.47 -12.19 28.01
C ALA A 315 -0.71 -13.00 26.93
N THR A 316 -1.43 -13.78 26.12
CA THR A 316 -0.90 -14.61 25.03
C THR A 316 -1.31 -14.10 23.65
N ALA A 317 -1.86 -12.89 23.55
CA ALA A 317 -2.27 -12.32 22.28
C ALA A 317 -1.06 -12.16 21.35
N ALA A 318 -1.15 -12.73 20.15
CA ALA A 318 -0.19 -12.51 19.07
C ALA A 318 -0.85 -12.77 17.71
N VAL A 319 -0.31 -12.17 16.66
CA VAL A 319 -0.68 -12.44 15.27
C VAL A 319 0.53 -13.02 14.55
N HIS A 320 0.33 -14.18 13.91
CA HIS A 320 1.31 -14.84 13.04
C HIS A 320 0.82 -14.73 11.60
N ALA A 321 1.29 -13.70 10.90
CA ALA A 321 0.87 -13.35 9.55
C ALA A 321 2.02 -12.63 8.82
N GLY A 322 1.78 -12.17 7.60
CA GLY A 322 2.69 -11.25 6.92
C GLY A 322 2.49 -9.83 7.44
N GLU A 323 1.21 -9.47 7.64
CA GLU A 323 0.79 -8.14 8.06
C GLU A 323 -0.36 -8.21 9.08
N TRP A 324 -0.31 -7.31 10.06
CA TRP A 324 -1.39 -7.03 10.99
C TRP A 324 -1.71 -5.53 10.97
N ASN A 325 -2.88 -5.18 10.45
CA ASN A 325 -3.42 -3.84 10.44
C ASN A 325 -4.36 -3.65 11.63
N LEU A 326 -4.14 -2.58 12.40
CA LEU A 326 -4.95 -2.22 13.54
C LEU A 326 -5.46 -0.79 13.38
N SER A 327 -6.77 -0.61 13.29
CA SER A 327 -7.45 0.68 13.16
C SER A 327 -8.29 0.97 14.39
N THR A 328 -8.06 2.13 15.02
CA THR A 328 -8.87 2.62 16.15
C THR A 328 -9.04 4.14 16.09
N PRO A 329 -9.99 4.76 16.82
CA PRO A 329 -10.11 6.22 16.88
C PRO A 329 -8.88 6.93 17.45
N ALA A 330 -8.26 6.35 18.49
CA ALA A 330 -7.00 6.73 19.12
C ALA A 330 -6.38 5.46 19.74
N PHE A 331 -5.08 5.44 20.01
CA PHE A 331 -4.41 4.23 20.49
C PHE A 331 -3.28 4.50 21.48
N THR A 332 -3.16 3.66 22.52
CA THR A 332 -2.03 3.68 23.44
C THR A 332 -1.38 2.30 23.48
N ILE A 333 -0.10 2.23 23.15
CA ILE A 333 0.74 1.05 23.37
C ILE A 333 1.09 0.97 24.86
N ASP A 334 0.17 0.40 25.63
CA ASP A 334 0.37 0.02 27.03
C ASP A 334 1.13 -1.31 27.16
N GLN A 335 1.26 -1.84 28.38
CA GLN A 335 1.98 -3.09 28.62
C GLN A 335 1.34 -4.31 27.93
N SER A 336 0.02 -4.33 27.75
CA SER A 336 -0.69 -5.42 27.09
C SER A 336 -0.51 -5.35 25.57
N ALA A 337 -0.69 -4.18 24.99
CA ALA A 337 -0.46 -3.92 23.57
C ALA A 337 1.00 -4.16 23.20
N ALA A 338 1.96 -3.63 23.98
CA ALA A 338 3.39 -3.83 23.73
C ALA A 338 3.78 -5.31 23.66
N ARG A 339 3.20 -6.16 24.52
CA ARG A 339 3.41 -7.60 24.47
C ARG A 339 2.83 -8.24 23.21
N ALA A 340 1.61 -7.87 22.84
CA ALA A 340 0.94 -8.42 21.66
C ALA A 340 1.64 -8.01 20.35
N LEU A 341 1.96 -6.73 20.21
CA LEU A 341 2.70 -6.21 19.06
C LEU A 341 4.11 -6.81 19.02
N GLY A 342 4.82 -6.84 20.15
CA GLY A 342 6.17 -7.39 20.23
C GLY A 342 6.24 -8.89 19.93
N GLY A 343 5.27 -9.68 20.40
CA GLY A 343 5.14 -11.09 20.06
C GLY A 343 4.91 -11.31 18.56
N SER A 344 4.03 -10.50 17.97
CA SER A 344 3.72 -10.55 16.53
C SER A 344 4.94 -10.17 15.68
N LEU A 345 5.63 -9.08 16.02
CA LEU A 345 6.86 -8.64 15.34
C LEU A 345 7.99 -9.68 15.43
N ASN A 346 8.16 -10.34 16.59
CA ASN A 346 9.14 -11.41 16.74
C ASN A 346 8.77 -12.68 15.97
N SER A 347 7.49 -12.87 15.62
CA SER A 347 7.03 -13.97 14.76
C SER A 347 7.18 -13.68 13.25
N GLY A 348 7.61 -12.46 12.87
CA GLY A 348 7.78 -12.04 11.48
C GLY A 348 6.62 -11.21 10.92
N THR A 349 5.56 -10.99 11.70
CA THR A 349 4.40 -10.18 11.31
C THR A 349 4.73 -8.69 11.37
N SER A 350 4.66 -8.00 10.24
CA SER A 350 4.74 -6.52 10.25
C SER A 350 3.43 -5.94 10.78
N VAL A 351 3.51 -4.86 11.56
CA VAL A 351 2.36 -4.28 12.26
C VAL A 351 2.16 -2.84 11.80
N ALA A 352 0.95 -2.50 11.38
CA ALA A 352 0.54 -1.13 11.10
C ALA A 352 -0.60 -0.73 12.03
N VAL A 353 -0.35 0.25 12.90
CA VAL A 353 -1.37 0.86 13.76
C VAL A 353 -1.77 2.20 13.15
N THR A 354 -3.06 2.38 12.86
CA THR A 354 -3.61 3.61 12.28
C THR A 354 -4.69 4.17 13.20
N THR A 355 -4.71 5.49 13.41
CA THR A 355 -5.81 6.15 14.10
C THR A 355 -6.65 7.02 13.19
N THR A 356 -7.95 7.14 13.48
CA THR A 356 -8.94 7.74 12.56
C THR A 356 -9.65 8.99 13.06
N HIS A 357 -9.46 9.40 14.34
CA HIS A 357 -10.26 10.47 14.98
C HIS A 357 -11.78 10.20 14.95
N ALA A 358 -12.21 8.96 14.65
CA ALA A 358 -13.62 8.61 14.66
C ALA A 358 -14.26 8.91 16.03
N THR A 359 -15.54 9.25 16.03
CA THR A 359 -16.29 9.56 17.27
C THR A 359 -15.73 10.73 18.10
N GLY A 360 -14.89 11.61 17.51
CA GLY A 360 -14.31 12.77 18.21
C GLY A 360 -13.15 12.44 19.15
N ALA A 361 -12.56 11.25 19.02
CA ALA A 361 -11.32 10.91 19.72
C ALA A 361 -10.17 11.78 19.23
N THR A 362 -9.09 11.91 20.01
CA THR A 362 -7.98 12.82 19.67
C THR A 362 -7.27 12.48 18.35
N GLY A 363 -7.33 11.20 17.93
CA GLY A 363 -6.59 10.73 16.77
C GLY A 363 -5.11 10.46 17.04
N ASP A 364 -4.70 10.41 18.31
CA ASP A 364 -3.28 10.26 18.66
C ASP A 364 -2.87 8.80 18.87
N ILE A 365 -1.58 8.53 18.70
CA ILE A 365 -0.92 7.30 19.11
C ILE A 365 0.10 7.61 20.22
N GLY A 366 -0.07 7.01 21.40
CA GLY A 366 0.87 7.09 22.51
C GLY A 366 1.62 5.78 22.75
N VAL A 367 2.91 5.85 23.09
CA VAL A 367 3.72 4.68 23.48
C VAL A 367 4.15 4.81 24.92
N ALA A 368 3.50 4.04 25.79
CA ALA A 368 3.67 4.09 27.24
C ALA A 368 4.50 2.92 27.79
N SER A 369 4.88 1.96 26.96
CA SER A 369 5.59 0.74 27.39
C SER A 369 6.65 0.32 26.39
N ASN A 370 7.64 -0.43 26.88
CA ASN A 370 8.76 -0.90 26.07
C ASN A 370 8.31 -1.91 25.01
N LEU A 371 8.83 -1.76 23.80
CA LEU A 371 8.58 -2.62 22.67
C LEU A 371 9.90 -2.94 21.97
N SER A 372 10.22 -4.24 21.84
CA SER A 372 11.47 -4.65 21.20
C SER A 372 11.36 -5.96 20.45
N TRP A 373 12.02 -6.05 19.30
CA TRP A 373 12.08 -7.26 18.48
C TRP A 373 13.41 -7.41 17.74
N SER A 374 13.69 -8.61 17.22
CA SER A 374 14.97 -8.93 16.55
C SER A 374 14.83 -9.38 15.09
N GLY A 375 13.60 -9.51 14.59
CA GLY A 375 13.31 -9.91 13.21
C GLY A 375 13.30 -8.77 12.20
N PRO A 376 13.01 -9.08 10.91
CA PRO A 376 12.89 -8.12 9.82
C PRO A 376 11.51 -7.44 9.75
N ALA A 377 10.54 -7.87 10.57
CA ALA A 377 9.20 -7.29 10.60
C ALA A 377 9.27 -5.79 10.92
N SER A 378 8.42 -4.99 10.27
CA SER A 378 8.39 -3.53 10.44
C SER A 378 7.20 -3.08 11.29
N LEU A 379 7.36 -1.94 11.97
CA LEU A 379 6.31 -1.30 12.75
C LEU A 379 5.99 0.08 12.17
N THR A 380 4.72 0.32 11.89
CA THR A 380 4.19 1.62 11.48
C THR A 380 3.18 2.11 12.51
N LEU A 381 3.40 3.32 13.03
CA LEU A 381 2.47 4.06 13.86
C LEU A 381 1.98 5.28 13.06
N ALA A 382 0.81 5.18 12.46
CA ALA A 382 0.19 6.20 11.61
C ALA A 382 -0.94 6.91 12.36
N ALA A 383 -0.60 7.94 13.13
CA ALA A 383 -1.58 8.71 13.86
C ALA A 383 -2.33 9.67 12.94
N TYR A 384 -3.64 9.80 13.12
CA TYR A 384 -4.42 10.88 12.53
C TYR A 384 -3.81 12.23 12.89
N ARG A 385 -3.42 12.43 14.15
CA ARG A 385 -2.84 13.69 14.66
C ARG A 385 -1.43 13.49 15.20
N ASP A 386 -1.25 13.13 16.47
CA ASP A 386 0.07 13.09 17.11
C ASP A 386 0.61 11.67 17.35
N VAL A 387 1.93 11.50 17.25
CA VAL A 387 2.64 10.31 17.78
C VAL A 387 3.51 10.74 18.96
N SER A 388 3.34 10.09 20.12
CA SER A 388 4.11 10.41 21.33
C SER A 388 4.75 9.18 21.97
N ILE A 389 6.03 9.29 22.33
CA ILE A 389 6.78 8.27 23.06
C ILE A 389 7.02 8.76 24.49
N GLY A 390 6.45 8.06 25.46
CA GLY A 390 6.48 8.45 26.86
C GLY A 390 7.86 8.38 27.50
N SER A 391 8.05 9.12 28.59
CA SER A 391 9.26 9.04 29.39
C SER A 391 9.43 7.63 29.98
N GLY A 392 10.60 7.04 29.76
CA GLY A 392 10.90 5.66 30.16
C GLY A 392 10.44 4.56 29.18
N ALA A 393 9.71 4.91 28.11
CA ALA A 393 9.42 3.95 27.04
C ALA A 393 10.62 3.82 26.08
N LYS A 394 10.88 2.58 25.65
CA LYS A 394 11.90 2.25 24.66
C LYS A 394 11.29 1.45 23.51
N ILE A 395 11.50 1.91 22.27
CA ILE A 395 11.25 1.10 21.06
C ILE A 395 12.60 0.69 20.48
N ALA A 396 12.80 -0.61 20.20
CA ALA A 396 14.07 -1.11 19.70
C ALA A 396 13.95 -2.25 18.68
N ASN A 397 14.79 -2.22 17.66
CA ASN A 397 14.97 -3.34 16.74
C ASN A 397 16.44 -3.80 16.71
N GLN A 398 16.67 -5.11 16.62
CA GLN A 398 18.01 -5.72 16.50
C GLN A 398 18.18 -6.54 15.20
N GLY A 399 17.23 -6.43 14.26
CA GLY A 399 17.20 -7.13 12.98
C GLY A 399 17.23 -6.18 11.79
N ALA A 400 16.33 -6.40 10.82
CA ALA A 400 16.17 -5.53 9.66
C ALA A 400 14.85 -4.74 9.66
N GLY A 401 14.15 -4.72 10.80
CA GLY A 401 12.84 -4.10 10.93
C GLY A 401 12.90 -2.58 10.87
N ASN A 402 12.02 -1.98 10.06
CA ASN A 402 11.86 -0.53 10.00
C ASN A 402 10.88 -0.03 11.06
N LEU A 403 11.05 1.23 11.48
CA LEU A 403 10.05 1.96 12.26
C LEU A 403 9.63 3.22 11.52
N SER A 404 8.32 3.37 11.34
CA SER A 404 7.69 4.59 10.81
C SER A 404 6.80 5.22 11.88
N LEU A 405 7.16 6.41 12.34
CA LEU A 405 6.35 7.24 13.22
C LEU A 405 5.72 8.34 12.35
N ARG A 406 4.43 8.26 12.07
CA ARG A 406 3.75 9.19 11.15
C ARG A 406 2.62 9.90 11.87
N ALA A 407 2.83 11.17 12.16
CA ALA A 407 1.79 12.12 12.50
C ALA A 407 1.12 12.65 11.22
N ASP A 408 -0.06 13.27 11.34
CA ASP A 408 -0.88 13.72 10.21
C ASP A 408 -0.97 12.65 9.10
N ALA A 409 -1.33 11.42 9.47
CA ALA A 409 -1.30 10.30 8.56
C ALA A 409 -2.19 10.51 7.31
N THR A 410 -3.24 11.33 7.45
CA THR A 410 -4.18 11.68 6.39
C THR A 410 -3.71 12.85 5.50
N GLY A 411 -2.65 13.57 5.88
CA GLY A 411 -2.07 14.66 5.10
C GLY A 411 -2.95 15.90 5.01
N ILE A 412 -3.70 16.21 6.07
CA ILE A 412 -4.71 17.29 6.10
C ILE A 412 -4.20 18.57 6.76
N ASN A 413 -2.91 18.63 7.10
CA ASN A 413 -2.29 19.78 7.76
C ASN A 413 -2.88 20.12 9.14
N ASN A 414 -3.15 19.10 9.97
CA ASN A 414 -3.80 19.24 11.27
C ASN A 414 -2.85 19.56 12.45
N GLY A 415 -1.58 19.92 12.21
CA GLY A 415 -0.63 20.21 13.28
C GLY A 415 0.03 18.98 13.89
N GLY A 416 -0.10 17.82 13.24
CA GLY A 416 0.39 16.55 13.74
C GLY A 416 1.89 16.57 14.07
N SER A 417 2.22 16.21 15.30
CA SER A 417 3.57 16.24 15.85
C SER A 417 4.10 14.85 16.20
N VAL A 418 5.41 14.66 16.11
CA VAL A 418 6.10 13.46 16.61
C VAL A 418 6.99 13.84 17.78
N THR A 419 6.62 13.41 18.99
CA THR A 419 7.33 13.76 20.22
C THR A 419 7.93 12.54 20.89
N ASN A 420 9.27 12.49 20.99
CA ASN A 420 9.96 11.44 21.71
C ASN A 420 10.56 11.95 23.03
N HIS A 421 10.01 11.48 24.16
CA HIS A 421 10.59 11.65 25.49
C HIS A 421 11.24 10.36 26.03
N GLY A 422 11.26 9.31 25.22
CA GLY A 422 11.85 8.00 25.53
C GLY A 422 13.11 7.72 24.71
N THR A 423 13.31 6.44 24.40
CA THR A 423 14.45 5.94 23.63
C THR A 423 14.01 5.21 22.37
N LEU A 424 14.58 5.59 21.23
CA LEU A 424 14.49 4.87 19.96
C LEU A 424 15.86 4.24 19.67
N ASP A 425 15.94 2.90 19.72
CA ASP A 425 17.21 2.17 19.65
C ASP A 425 17.30 1.29 18.40
N TRP A 426 17.99 1.83 17.39
CA TRP A 426 18.36 1.17 16.13
C TRP A 426 19.86 0.83 16.09
N SER A 427 20.57 0.88 17.22
CA SER A 427 22.03 0.69 17.30
C SER A 427 22.53 -0.68 16.81
N LYS A 428 21.64 -1.68 16.81
CA LYS A 428 21.90 -3.03 16.31
C LYS A 428 21.06 -3.41 15.10
N SER A 429 20.21 -2.49 14.62
CA SER A 429 19.36 -2.74 13.47
C SER A 429 20.11 -2.44 12.18
N THR A 430 19.77 -3.18 11.12
CA THR A 430 20.09 -2.86 9.72
C THR A 430 18.94 -2.12 9.02
N GLY A 431 17.76 -2.08 9.64
CA GLY A 431 16.62 -1.29 9.19
C GLY A 431 16.76 0.19 9.49
N THR A 432 15.71 0.95 9.17
CA THR A 432 15.67 2.42 9.28
C THR A 432 14.56 2.90 10.20
N LEU A 433 14.73 4.12 10.72
CA LEU A 433 13.71 4.84 11.46
C LEU A 433 13.35 6.12 10.72
N SER A 434 12.07 6.30 10.41
CA SER A 434 11.55 7.56 9.87
C SER A 434 10.48 8.15 10.78
N ALA A 435 10.60 9.43 11.08
CA ALA A 435 9.55 10.23 11.72
C ALA A 435 8.98 11.21 10.71
N PHE A 436 7.66 11.30 10.61
CA PHE A 436 6.95 12.22 9.72
C PHE A 436 6.03 13.08 10.56
N TYR A 437 6.22 14.40 10.48
CA TYR A 437 5.43 15.39 11.21
C TYR A 437 5.00 16.50 10.27
N ASP A 438 3.87 17.12 10.58
CA ASP A 438 3.32 18.22 9.80
C ASP A 438 4.28 19.43 9.79
N MET A 439 4.29 20.22 8.70
CA MET A 439 5.11 21.43 8.62
C MET A 439 4.74 22.48 9.67
N ASN A 440 3.47 22.54 10.07
CA ASN A 440 2.99 23.38 11.16
C ASN A 440 2.95 22.63 12.51
N GLY A 441 3.42 21.38 12.55
CA GLY A 441 3.61 20.57 13.75
C GLY A 441 5.04 20.69 14.30
N SER A 442 5.41 19.75 15.17
CA SER A 442 6.71 19.74 15.84
C SER A 442 7.34 18.36 15.90
N TYR A 443 8.67 18.34 15.99
CA TYR A 443 9.45 17.13 16.19
C TYR A 443 10.38 17.27 17.40
N VAL A 444 10.27 16.32 18.34
CA VAL A 444 11.19 16.19 19.48
C VAL A 444 11.92 14.86 19.35
N ALA A 445 13.24 14.91 19.15
CA ALA A 445 14.03 13.72 18.82
C ALA A 445 14.19 12.73 19.99
N GLY A 446 14.26 13.20 21.24
CA GLY A 446 14.54 12.38 22.41
C GLY A 446 15.90 11.67 22.32
N THR A 447 16.03 10.51 22.96
CA THR A 447 17.23 9.66 22.81
C THR A 447 17.09 8.78 21.57
N GLN A 448 18.06 8.87 20.65
CA GLN A 448 18.12 8.08 19.43
C GLN A 448 19.49 7.41 19.31
N LEU A 449 19.50 6.08 19.14
CA LEU A 449 20.72 5.31 18.97
C LEU A 449 20.73 4.71 17.56
N SER A 450 21.74 5.04 16.77
CA SER A 450 21.93 4.52 15.41
C SER A 450 23.06 3.50 15.37
N ASN A 451 23.01 2.60 14.39
CA ASN A 451 24.03 1.61 14.13
C ASN A 451 25.19 2.27 13.39
N ALA A 452 26.36 2.33 14.02
CA ALA A 452 27.56 2.93 13.44
C ALA A 452 28.06 2.23 12.16
N ALA A 453 27.68 0.97 11.95
CA ALA A 453 28.01 0.20 10.74
C ALA A 453 26.89 0.25 9.67
N TRP A 454 25.79 0.97 9.92
CA TRP A 454 24.73 1.09 8.93
C TRP A 454 25.21 1.89 7.72
N VAL A 455 24.93 1.34 6.53
CA VAL A 455 25.17 2.01 5.25
C VAL A 455 23.84 2.11 4.50
N PRO A 456 23.57 3.23 3.81
CA PRO A 456 22.39 3.36 2.98
C PRO A 456 22.31 2.22 1.95
N PRO A 457 21.15 1.57 1.77
CA PRO A 457 20.98 0.62 0.68
C PRO A 457 21.26 1.29 -0.66
N ALA A 458 21.85 0.55 -1.61
CA ALA A 458 22.16 1.09 -2.93
C ALA A 458 20.91 1.65 -3.61
N PHE A 459 21.05 2.80 -4.28
CA PHE A 459 19.95 3.54 -4.91
C PHE A 459 18.80 3.91 -3.95
N SER A 460 19.01 3.88 -2.62
CA SER A 460 17.98 4.28 -1.65
C SER A 460 17.70 5.78 -1.69
N GLY A 461 18.77 6.58 -1.83
CA GLY A 461 18.76 8.03 -1.59
C GLY A 461 18.66 8.39 -0.10
N LEU A 462 18.89 7.44 0.82
CA LEU A 462 18.93 7.73 2.25
C LEU A 462 20.31 8.26 2.64
N VAL A 463 20.34 9.29 3.46
CA VAL A 463 21.59 9.86 4.00
C VAL A 463 21.91 9.32 5.41
N LYS A 464 20.88 9.09 6.23
CA LYS A 464 21.01 8.62 7.63
C LYS A 464 20.03 7.49 7.93
N GLN A 465 20.40 6.61 8.86
CA GLN A 465 19.53 5.53 9.33
C GLN A 465 18.25 6.04 10.01
N ILE A 466 18.39 7.16 10.74
CA ILE A 466 17.30 7.81 11.49
C ILE A 466 17.09 9.19 10.88
N THR A 467 15.90 9.44 10.34
CA THR A 467 15.56 10.72 9.70
C THR A 467 14.17 11.18 10.12
N ALA A 468 14.02 12.47 10.42
CA ALA A 468 12.72 13.11 10.63
C ALA A 468 12.41 14.04 9.47
N TYR A 469 11.21 13.91 8.90
CA TYR A 469 10.73 14.62 7.72
C TYR A 469 9.53 15.51 8.06
N LYS A 470 9.59 16.76 7.57
CA LYS A 470 8.43 17.65 7.50
C LYS A 470 7.53 17.21 6.35
N LEU A 471 6.25 17.02 6.60
CA LEU A 471 5.28 16.60 5.60
C LEU A 471 4.90 17.78 4.70
N VAL A 472 5.03 17.56 3.39
CA VAL A 472 4.54 18.47 2.35
C VAL A 472 3.21 17.91 1.88
N ASN A 473 2.10 18.58 2.24
CA ASN A 473 0.75 18.10 1.94
C ASN A 473 -0.01 18.98 0.95
N SER A 474 0.53 20.15 0.63
CA SER A 474 -0.12 21.14 -0.22
C SER A 474 0.89 21.93 -1.04
N VAL A 475 0.41 22.68 -2.03
CA VAL A 475 1.23 23.64 -2.79
C VAL A 475 1.82 24.71 -1.85
N THR A 476 1.08 25.12 -0.82
CA THR A 476 1.59 26.06 0.19
C THR A 476 2.78 25.49 0.96
N ASP A 477 2.70 24.22 1.36
CA ASP A 477 3.82 23.54 2.03
C ASP A 477 5.00 23.41 1.08
N LEU A 478 4.74 23.10 -0.20
CA LEU A 478 5.78 23.00 -1.22
C LEU A 478 6.53 24.33 -1.37
N THR A 479 5.82 25.46 -1.40
CA THR A 479 6.44 26.79 -1.37
C THR A 479 7.22 27.05 -0.08
N ASN A 480 6.75 26.55 1.06
CA ASN A 480 7.41 26.73 2.36
C ASN A 480 8.73 25.95 2.48
N VAL A 481 9.01 24.96 1.61
CA VAL A 481 10.33 24.30 1.55
C VAL A 481 11.46 25.30 1.35
N ALA A 482 11.21 26.38 0.59
CA ALA A 482 12.20 27.43 0.35
C ALA A 482 12.63 28.21 1.62
N LYS A 483 11.88 28.08 2.73
CA LYS A 483 12.21 28.73 4.00
C LYS A 483 13.30 28.00 4.79
N ASP A 484 13.55 26.73 4.50
CA ASP A 484 14.56 25.90 5.16
C ASP A 484 15.13 24.89 4.15
N LEU A 485 16.09 25.37 3.35
CA LEU A 485 16.67 24.63 2.22
C LEU A 485 17.57 23.45 2.63
N SER A 486 17.94 23.33 3.90
CA SER A 486 18.70 22.19 4.44
C SER A 486 17.80 21.18 5.17
N GLY A 487 16.50 21.46 5.24
CA GLY A 487 15.51 20.61 5.89
C GLY A 487 15.27 19.26 5.20
N ASN A 488 14.68 18.32 5.93
CA ASN A 488 14.22 17.04 5.38
C ASN A 488 12.71 17.09 5.19
N TYR A 489 12.26 16.76 4.00
CA TYR A 489 10.87 16.85 3.55
C TYR A 489 10.41 15.54 2.96
N ALA A 490 9.14 15.21 3.17
CA ALA A 490 8.50 14.08 2.52
C ALA A 490 7.08 14.42 2.08
N LEU A 491 6.62 13.90 0.95
CA LEU A 491 5.23 14.09 0.55
C LEU A 491 4.28 13.34 1.50
N GLY A 492 3.36 14.09 2.10
CA GLY A 492 2.33 13.51 2.97
C GLY A 492 1.10 13.01 2.21
N ARG A 493 0.87 13.51 0.99
CA ARG A 493 -0.12 13.00 0.03
C ARG A 493 0.25 13.41 -1.40
N ASN A 494 -0.50 12.92 -2.38
CA ASN A 494 -0.44 13.46 -3.74
C ASN A 494 -0.87 14.93 -3.73
N ILE A 495 -0.20 15.78 -4.50
CA ILE A 495 -0.47 17.22 -4.59
C ILE A 495 -0.96 17.54 -5.99
N ASP A 496 -2.18 18.06 -6.09
CA ASP A 496 -2.63 18.77 -7.30
C ASP A 496 -2.14 20.23 -7.24
N ALA A 497 -1.24 20.58 -8.17
CA ALA A 497 -0.66 21.90 -8.30
C ALA A 497 -1.31 22.73 -9.42
N SER A 498 -2.49 22.35 -9.92
CA SER A 498 -3.22 23.07 -10.98
C SER A 498 -3.40 24.57 -10.71
N ALA A 499 -3.55 24.98 -9.44
CA ALA A 499 -3.63 26.38 -9.03
C ALA A 499 -2.40 27.24 -9.41
N THR A 500 -1.25 26.60 -9.69
CA THR A 500 -0.04 27.30 -10.15
C THR A 500 -0.17 27.83 -11.58
N SER A 501 -1.20 27.44 -12.35
CA SER A 501 -1.42 27.98 -13.69
C SER A 501 -1.72 29.48 -13.71
N SER A 502 -2.35 29.99 -12.64
CA SER A 502 -2.63 31.43 -12.47
C SER A 502 -1.50 32.20 -11.79
N SER A 503 -0.67 31.49 -11.03
CA SER A 503 0.49 32.06 -10.32
C SER A 503 1.60 31.02 -10.38
N PRO A 504 2.48 31.09 -11.41
CA PRO A 504 3.52 30.10 -11.61
C PRO A 504 4.36 29.85 -10.35
N PHE A 505 4.71 28.59 -10.12
CA PHE A 505 5.48 28.18 -8.95
C PHE A 505 6.90 28.77 -9.00
N ALA A 506 7.31 29.41 -7.90
CA ALA A 506 8.65 29.95 -7.75
C ALA A 506 9.63 28.82 -7.38
N PRO A 507 10.79 28.69 -8.06
CA PRO A 507 11.74 27.62 -7.79
C PRO A 507 12.24 27.58 -6.33
N ILE A 508 12.41 26.36 -5.80
CA ILE A 508 13.02 26.11 -4.49
C ILE A 508 14.54 26.22 -4.62
N GLY A 509 15.14 27.20 -3.94
CA GLY A 509 16.58 27.47 -3.98
C GLY A 509 17.08 28.01 -5.32
N ASN A 510 18.33 28.47 -5.36
CA ASN A 510 19.01 28.99 -6.56
C ASN A 510 20.51 28.67 -6.51
N VAL A 511 21.30 29.19 -7.46
CA VAL A 511 22.75 28.91 -7.52
C VAL A 511 23.53 29.33 -6.28
N ASP A 512 23.15 30.45 -5.65
CA ASP A 512 23.82 31.00 -4.46
C ASP A 512 23.34 30.32 -3.19
N THR A 513 22.05 29.97 -3.14
CA THR A 513 21.40 29.28 -2.02
C THR A 513 20.66 28.03 -2.54
N PRO A 514 21.39 26.95 -2.86
CA PRO A 514 20.78 25.75 -3.40
C PRO A 514 20.07 24.93 -2.31
N PHE A 515 19.14 24.05 -2.72
CA PHE A 515 18.55 23.06 -1.83
C PHE A 515 19.60 22.00 -1.44
N THR A 516 19.94 21.91 -0.14
CA THR A 516 20.95 20.99 0.40
C THR A 516 20.37 19.91 1.31
N GLY A 517 19.05 19.94 1.52
CA GLY A 517 18.32 18.98 2.34
C GLY A 517 17.94 17.68 1.62
N GLN A 518 16.96 16.97 2.17
CA GLN A 518 16.38 15.77 1.55
C GLN A 518 14.91 16.02 1.18
N PHE A 519 14.48 15.60 -0.01
CA PHE A 519 13.08 15.62 -0.44
C PHE A 519 12.67 14.23 -0.93
N ASP A 520 11.84 13.54 -0.16
CA ASP A 520 11.34 12.20 -0.48
C ASP A 520 9.88 12.26 -0.93
N GLY A 521 9.62 11.96 -2.20
CA GLY A 521 8.26 11.85 -2.71
C GLY A 521 7.46 10.69 -2.10
N GLN A 522 8.10 9.74 -1.40
CA GLN A 522 7.43 8.60 -0.77
C GLN A 522 6.55 7.79 -1.75
N GLY A 523 6.87 7.83 -3.06
CA GLY A 523 6.09 7.20 -4.13
C GLY A 523 4.82 7.97 -4.51
N LYS A 524 4.73 9.25 -4.14
CA LYS A 524 3.58 10.12 -4.40
C LYS A 524 3.89 11.12 -5.50
N ALA A 525 2.82 11.66 -6.08
CA ALA A 525 2.89 12.54 -7.24
C ALA A 525 2.60 14.01 -6.91
N ILE A 526 3.26 14.90 -7.61
CA ILE A 526 2.88 16.30 -7.79
C ILE A 526 2.38 16.45 -9.22
N THR A 527 1.12 16.85 -9.41
CA THR A 527 0.51 16.92 -10.75
C THR A 527 0.14 18.33 -11.14
N SER A 528 0.09 18.60 -12.45
CA SER A 528 -0.34 19.90 -13.01
C SER A 528 0.51 21.09 -12.55
N LEU A 529 1.80 20.86 -12.26
CA LEU A 529 2.71 21.92 -11.80
C LEU A 529 3.07 22.87 -12.94
N THR A 530 2.73 24.15 -12.82
CA THR A 530 3.13 25.20 -13.75
C THR A 530 4.32 25.96 -13.17
N LEU A 531 5.45 25.87 -13.86
CA LEU A 531 6.70 26.51 -13.46
C LEU A 531 6.88 27.81 -14.26
N GLY A 532 7.22 28.88 -13.54
CA GLY A 532 7.66 30.13 -14.13
C GLY A 532 9.12 30.36 -13.76
N GLY A 533 9.94 30.83 -14.70
CA GLY A 533 11.28 31.28 -14.34
C GLY A 533 11.21 32.54 -13.48
N TYR A 534 11.95 32.52 -12.37
CA TYR A 534 12.12 33.66 -11.50
C TYR A 534 13.49 34.28 -11.77
N LEU A 535 13.55 35.59 -11.97
CA LEU A 535 14.82 36.30 -12.12
C LEU A 535 15.46 36.49 -10.77
N VAL A 536 16.50 35.69 -10.51
CA VAL A 536 17.43 35.97 -9.42
C VAL A 536 18.53 36.85 -10.02
N TYR A 537 18.55 38.12 -9.62
CA TYR A 537 19.67 39.01 -9.93
C TYR A 537 20.85 38.62 -9.04
N SER A 538 21.94 38.16 -9.65
CA SER A 538 23.28 38.22 -9.06
C SER A 538 24.11 39.25 -9.83
N ASP A 539 25.01 39.94 -9.14
CA ASP A 539 25.71 41.12 -9.67
C ASP A 539 26.68 40.81 -10.83
N ASP A 540 26.98 39.54 -11.12
CA ASP A 540 28.02 39.18 -12.11
C ASP A 540 27.56 38.51 -13.41
N GLN A 541 26.47 37.71 -13.46
CA GLN A 541 25.78 37.23 -14.69
C GLN A 541 24.55 36.37 -14.26
N PRO A 542 23.30 36.85 -14.35
CA PRO A 542 22.15 36.04 -13.93
C PRO A 542 21.82 34.95 -14.95
N GLN A 543 21.93 33.68 -14.53
CA GLN A 543 21.46 32.50 -15.26
C GLN A 543 20.03 32.16 -14.78
N PRO A 544 18.97 32.45 -15.55
CA PRO A 544 17.61 32.15 -15.14
C PRO A 544 17.36 30.63 -15.13
N LEU A 545 17.02 30.09 -13.96
CA LEU A 545 16.72 28.68 -13.75
C LEU A 545 15.21 28.44 -13.75
N VAL A 546 14.75 27.39 -14.43
CA VAL A 546 13.36 26.96 -14.42
C VAL A 546 13.28 25.51 -13.97
N GLY A 547 12.61 25.28 -12.84
CA GLY A 547 12.35 23.96 -12.28
C GLY A 547 11.63 24.06 -10.94
N MET A 548 11.09 22.94 -10.44
CA MET A 548 10.56 22.91 -9.07
C MET A 548 11.65 23.29 -8.06
N PHE A 549 12.88 22.81 -8.28
CA PHE A 549 14.09 23.34 -7.67
C PHE A 549 14.81 24.27 -8.66
N GLY A 550 15.27 25.43 -8.21
CA GLY A 550 16.18 26.22 -9.04
C GLY A 550 17.50 25.46 -9.17
N ALA A 551 18.14 25.23 -8.02
CA ALA A 551 19.32 24.38 -7.93
C ALA A 551 19.23 23.38 -6.77
N ILE A 552 19.56 22.12 -7.06
CA ILE A 552 19.85 21.09 -6.05
C ILE A 552 21.36 21.14 -5.77
N GLY A 553 21.73 21.38 -4.52
CA GLY A 553 23.12 21.50 -4.07
C GLY A 553 23.81 20.15 -3.92
N THR A 554 25.13 20.14 -3.69
CA THR A 554 25.95 18.92 -3.61
C THR A 554 25.55 17.95 -2.49
N GLN A 555 24.94 18.45 -1.42
CA GLN A 555 24.37 17.64 -0.33
C GLN A 555 22.90 17.29 -0.54
N GLY A 556 22.24 17.95 -1.50
CA GLY A 556 20.82 17.80 -1.76
C GLY A 556 20.47 16.42 -2.30
N VAL A 557 19.40 15.83 -1.79
CA VAL A 557 18.87 14.55 -2.29
C VAL A 557 17.38 14.68 -2.59
N VAL A 558 16.99 14.34 -3.82
CA VAL A 558 15.58 14.24 -4.22
C VAL A 558 15.29 12.83 -4.70
N ARG A 559 14.24 12.20 -4.16
CA ARG A 559 13.96 10.78 -4.43
C ARG A 559 12.49 10.39 -4.43
N ASN A 560 12.18 9.27 -5.07
CA ASN A 560 10.85 8.61 -5.08
C ASN A 560 9.68 9.55 -5.42
N LEU A 561 9.86 10.38 -6.45
CA LEU A 561 8.95 11.47 -6.73
C LEU A 561 8.49 11.42 -8.19
N ASP A 562 7.18 11.48 -8.39
CA ASP A 562 6.58 11.67 -9.70
C ASP A 562 6.11 13.12 -9.86
N ILE A 563 6.48 13.78 -10.96
CA ILE A 563 6.07 15.16 -11.23
C ILE A 563 5.47 15.24 -12.63
N SER A 564 4.26 15.76 -12.76
CA SER A 564 3.74 16.23 -14.06
C SER A 564 3.57 17.74 -14.07
N GLY A 565 4.05 18.38 -15.12
CA GLY A 565 4.03 19.84 -15.17
C GLY A 565 4.48 20.46 -16.48
N THR A 566 4.42 21.79 -16.52
CA THR A 566 4.86 22.62 -17.62
C THR A 566 5.96 23.57 -17.14
N ALA A 567 7.15 23.49 -17.74
CA ALA A 567 8.21 24.48 -17.60
C ALA A 567 8.26 25.36 -18.84
N ASN A 568 7.95 26.66 -18.70
CA ASN A 568 7.93 27.58 -19.83
C ASN A 568 8.66 28.89 -19.55
N SER A 569 9.57 29.30 -20.46
CA SER A 569 10.27 30.59 -20.35
C SER A 569 9.37 31.81 -20.65
N ALA A 570 8.21 31.63 -21.27
CA ALA A 570 7.21 32.67 -21.48
C ALA A 570 6.59 33.19 -20.17
N ASN A 571 6.66 32.40 -19.10
CA ASN A 571 6.16 32.78 -17.78
C ASN A 571 7.16 33.66 -17.01
N VAL A 572 8.27 34.08 -17.62
CA VAL A 572 9.27 34.97 -17.03
C VAL A 572 9.00 36.40 -17.46
N SER A 573 8.39 37.20 -16.58
CA SER A 573 8.12 38.61 -16.84
C SER A 573 9.39 39.46 -16.71
N GLY A 574 9.64 40.38 -17.64
CA GLY A 574 10.69 41.41 -17.53
C GLY A 574 11.99 41.19 -18.33
N LEU A 575 12.09 40.14 -19.14
CA LEU A 575 13.32 39.84 -19.88
C LEU A 575 13.33 40.36 -21.33
N VAL A 576 13.95 41.53 -21.52
CA VAL A 576 14.54 41.90 -22.81
C VAL A 576 16.06 41.72 -22.71
N GLY A 577 16.63 40.74 -23.42
CA GLY A 577 18.09 40.65 -23.62
C GLY A 577 18.84 39.44 -23.03
N PHE A 578 18.18 38.45 -22.41
CA PHE A 578 18.87 37.23 -21.92
C PHE A 578 18.71 36.05 -22.89
N PRO A 579 19.81 35.47 -23.40
CA PRO A 579 19.74 34.46 -24.45
C PRO A 579 19.60 32.99 -23.98
N SER A 580 19.71 32.68 -22.69
CA SER A 580 19.77 31.28 -22.20
C SER A 580 19.08 31.07 -20.85
N PHE A 581 18.28 30.01 -20.76
CA PHE A 581 17.71 29.46 -19.52
C PHE A 581 18.19 28.02 -19.29
N ASP A 582 18.38 27.63 -18.03
CA ASP A 582 18.55 26.22 -17.66
C ASP A 582 17.21 25.67 -17.15
N MET A 583 16.62 24.72 -17.88
CA MET A 583 15.23 24.32 -17.69
C MET A 583 15.07 22.81 -17.52
N GLY A 584 14.35 22.42 -16.47
CA GLY A 584 13.79 21.07 -16.35
C GLY A 584 12.61 21.03 -15.39
N ILE A 585 11.75 20.02 -15.47
CA ILE A 585 10.57 19.95 -14.60
C ILE A 585 10.99 19.80 -13.13
N LEU A 586 11.98 18.95 -12.85
CA LEU A 586 12.49 18.80 -11.49
C LEU A 586 13.39 19.97 -11.11
N ALA A 587 14.43 20.24 -11.90
CA ALA A 587 15.41 21.27 -11.55
C ALA A 587 16.02 21.98 -12.76
N GLY A 588 16.37 23.25 -12.60
CA GLY A 588 17.25 23.94 -13.54
C GLY A 588 18.66 23.35 -13.49
N LEU A 589 19.25 23.30 -12.29
CA LEU A 589 20.59 22.76 -12.04
C LEU A 589 20.55 21.65 -10.98
N ASN A 590 21.22 20.52 -11.26
CA ASN A 590 21.46 19.46 -10.28
C ASN A 590 22.94 19.27 -10.00
N ASN A 591 23.39 19.61 -8.79
CA ASN A 591 24.70 19.23 -8.23
C ASN A 591 24.62 18.08 -7.22
N GLY A 592 23.41 17.67 -6.84
CA GLY A 592 23.15 16.67 -5.80
C GLY A 592 22.80 15.29 -6.35
N THR A 593 22.00 14.55 -5.60
CA THR A 593 21.52 13.21 -5.98
C THR A 593 20.02 13.22 -6.30
N VAL A 594 19.68 12.80 -7.51
CA VAL A 594 18.31 12.58 -7.97
C VAL A 594 18.13 11.07 -8.19
N VAL A 595 17.23 10.43 -7.46
CA VAL A 595 17.06 8.96 -7.54
C VAL A 595 15.62 8.48 -7.49
N ARG A 596 15.18 7.70 -8.49
CA ARG A 596 13.77 7.30 -8.65
C ARG A 596 12.84 8.51 -8.77
N VAL A 597 13.19 9.43 -9.67
CA VAL A 597 12.33 10.57 -9.99
C VAL A 597 11.85 10.46 -11.43
N ASN A 598 10.54 10.60 -11.64
CA ASN A 598 9.94 10.55 -12.96
C ASN A 598 9.26 11.88 -13.27
N THR A 599 9.48 12.41 -14.47
CA THR A 599 8.78 13.62 -14.94
C THR A 599 7.92 13.37 -16.18
N ALA A 600 6.83 14.11 -16.31
CA ALA A 600 5.93 14.12 -17.47
C ALA A 600 5.42 15.54 -17.75
N GLY A 601 4.98 15.79 -18.98
CA GLY A 601 4.42 17.09 -19.38
C GLY A 601 5.29 17.79 -20.42
N THR A 602 5.58 19.08 -20.27
CA THR A 602 6.24 19.86 -21.33
C THR A 602 7.31 20.81 -20.78
N VAL A 603 8.46 20.87 -21.45
CA VAL A 603 9.51 21.87 -21.24
C VAL A 603 9.67 22.65 -22.53
N ALA A 604 9.28 23.93 -22.55
CA ALA A 604 9.27 24.73 -23.77
C ALA A 604 9.83 26.14 -23.55
N THR A 605 10.59 26.65 -24.52
CA THR A 605 10.91 28.08 -24.57
C THR A 605 9.95 28.85 -25.45
N ARG A 606 9.73 30.15 -25.15
CA ARG A 606 8.95 31.02 -26.03
C ARG A 606 9.66 31.15 -27.37
N ASN A 607 8.88 31.03 -28.45
CA ASN A 607 9.34 31.29 -29.81
C ASN A 607 10.03 32.67 -29.87
N PRO A 608 11.29 32.76 -30.33
CA PRO A 608 11.96 34.05 -30.48
C PRO A 608 11.11 34.96 -31.37
N SER A 609 10.77 36.15 -30.89
CA SER A 609 10.24 37.21 -31.76
C SER A 609 11.29 37.55 -32.83
N ALA A 610 10.87 38.17 -33.94
CA ALA A 610 11.75 38.57 -35.04
C ALA A 610 12.98 39.43 -34.64
N SER A 611 13.02 39.93 -33.40
CA SER A 611 14.05 40.76 -32.80
C SER A 611 15.17 40.02 -32.02
N LEU A 612 15.04 38.72 -31.71
CA LEU A 612 16.09 37.92 -31.03
C LEU A 612 16.21 36.53 -31.69
N PRO A 613 16.94 36.37 -32.81
CA PRO A 613 16.74 35.27 -33.74
C PRO A 613 17.27 33.89 -33.30
N VAL A 614 17.87 33.73 -32.12
CA VAL A 614 18.46 32.47 -31.63
C VAL A 614 18.26 32.31 -30.12
N ASP A 615 17.79 31.13 -29.72
CA ASP A 615 17.64 30.71 -28.32
C ASP A 615 18.80 29.78 -27.94
N PHE A 616 19.47 30.04 -26.82
CA PHE A 616 20.61 29.27 -26.31
C PHE A 616 20.28 28.49 -25.04
N SER A 617 19.00 28.36 -24.69
CA SER A 617 18.57 27.67 -23.47
C SER A 617 18.98 26.20 -23.45
N ILE A 618 19.42 25.73 -22.29
CA ILE A 618 19.71 24.34 -22.01
C ILE A 618 18.46 23.74 -21.37
N ALA A 619 17.83 22.77 -22.02
CA ALA A 619 16.59 22.19 -21.51
C ALA A 619 16.63 20.66 -21.51
N GLY A 620 16.18 20.07 -20.40
CA GLY A 620 15.93 18.65 -20.26
C GLY A 620 14.58 18.36 -19.64
N GLY A 621 13.98 17.21 -19.97
CA GLY A 621 12.67 16.84 -19.43
C GLY A 621 12.67 16.65 -17.90
N LEU A 622 13.79 16.20 -17.33
CA LEU A 622 13.99 16.07 -15.88
C LEU A 622 14.76 17.26 -15.32
N VAL A 623 15.99 17.52 -15.81
CA VAL A 623 16.81 18.64 -15.37
C VAL A 623 17.41 19.41 -16.55
N GLY A 624 17.67 20.72 -16.37
CA GLY A 624 18.41 21.49 -17.37
C GLY A 624 19.87 21.03 -17.45
N VAL A 625 20.63 21.25 -16.38
CA VAL A 625 22.05 20.90 -16.26
C VAL A 625 22.26 19.92 -15.12
N ASN A 626 22.95 18.81 -15.39
CA ASN A 626 23.35 17.82 -14.40
C ASN A 626 24.87 17.80 -14.18
N ALA A 627 25.32 18.25 -13.01
CA ALA A 627 26.69 18.06 -12.52
C ALA A 627 26.77 17.03 -11.38
N GLY A 628 25.62 16.65 -10.81
CA GLY A 628 25.48 15.62 -9.78
C GLY A 628 25.16 14.23 -10.35
N SER A 629 24.32 13.47 -9.64
CA SER A 629 23.90 12.12 -10.03
C SER A 629 22.41 12.07 -10.33
N ILE A 630 22.06 11.44 -11.46
CA ILE A 630 20.70 11.02 -11.83
C ILE A 630 20.69 9.50 -11.94
N LEU A 631 19.95 8.85 -11.05
CA LEU A 631 19.99 7.39 -10.86
C LEU A 631 18.57 6.82 -10.91
N ARG A 632 18.31 5.81 -11.75
CA ARG A 632 16.98 5.15 -11.80
C ARG A 632 15.83 6.13 -12.00
N SER A 633 16.03 7.12 -12.85
CA SER A 633 15.07 8.21 -13.06
C SER A 633 14.62 8.25 -14.52
N SER A 634 13.50 8.90 -14.78
CA SER A 634 12.96 8.97 -16.12
C SER A 634 12.30 10.30 -16.46
N SER A 635 12.15 10.55 -17.77
CA SER A 635 11.29 11.62 -18.25
C SER A 635 10.51 11.21 -19.49
N SER A 636 9.20 11.47 -19.45
CA SER A 636 8.28 11.39 -20.58
C SER A 636 7.86 12.78 -21.08
N ALA A 637 8.52 13.83 -20.59
CA ALA A 637 8.16 15.20 -20.94
C ALA A 637 8.64 15.57 -22.36
N ASP A 638 7.79 16.26 -23.12
CA ASP A 638 8.15 16.81 -24.42
C ASP A 638 9.00 18.07 -24.24
N VAL A 639 10.16 18.11 -24.89
CA VAL A 639 11.15 19.18 -24.77
C VAL A 639 11.27 19.94 -26.09
N SER A 640 11.04 21.25 -26.06
CA SER A 640 11.10 22.13 -27.23
C SER A 640 11.81 23.46 -26.94
N SER A 641 13.03 23.64 -27.45
CA SER A 641 13.79 24.90 -27.38
C SER A 641 14.69 25.14 -28.61
N GLY A 642 15.43 26.25 -28.66
CA GLY A 642 16.43 26.52 -29.70
C GLY A 642 17.89 26.20 -29.33
N GLY A 643 18.17 25.84 -28.07
CA GLY A 643 19.53 25.64 -27.56
C GLY A 643 19.98 24.18 -27.52
N VAL A 644 20.51 23.73 -26.38
CA VAL A 644 20.97 22.34 -26.16
C VAL A 644 19.87 21.56 -25.45
N LEU A 645 19.40 20.49 -26.08
CA LEU A 645 18.20 19.77 -25.64
C LEU A 645 18.46 18.30 -25.33
N GLY A 646 17.84 17.78 -24.27
CA GLY A 646 17.82 16.34 -24.01
C GLY A 646 16.48 15.87 -23.48
N GLY A 647 16.08 14.64 -23.78
CA GLY A 647 14.84 14.07 -23.23
C GLY A 647 14.88 13.95 -21.70
N LEU A 648 16.05 13.65 -21.12
CA LEU A 648 16.26 13.57 -19.67
C LEU A 648 16.97 14.82 -19.13
N ALA A 649 18.14 15.15 -19.70
CA ALA A 649 18.95 16.29 -19.27
C ALA A 649 19.46 17.10 -20.46
N GLY A 650 19.42 18.43 -20.39
CA GLY A 650 19.98 19.27 -21.46
C GLY A 650 21.50 19.08 -21.56
N ALA A 651 22.22 19.28 -20.46
CA ALA A 651 23.65 19.02 -20.36
C ALA A 651 23.99 18.10 -19.18
N ASN A 652 24.98 17.22 -19.36
CA ASN A 652 25.49 16.32 -18.33
C ASN A 652 27.01 16.43 -18.20
N SER A 653 27.49 16.92 -17.05
CA SER A 653 28.89 16.82 -16.60
C SER A 653 29.06 15.84 -15.43
N GLY A 654 27.95 15.35 -14.85
CA GLY A 654 27.93 14.38 -13.76
C GLY A 654 27.65 12.94 -14.21
N LEU A 655 26.88 12.21 -13.41
CA LEU A 655 26.49 10.82 -13.66
C LEU A 655 25.01 10.71 -14.04
N VAL A 656 24.73 10.04 -15.15
CA VAL A 656 23.41 9.49 -15.50
C VAL A 656 23.53 7.98 -15.53
N SER A 657 22.79 7.29 -14.66
CA SER A 657 22.84 5.83 -14.56
C SER A 657 21.47 5.20 -14.44
N GLN A 658 21.26 4.08 -15.15
CA GLN A 658 20.00 3.32 -15.08
C GLN A 658 18.78 4.20 -15.33
N SER A 659 18.87 5.15 -16.26
CA SER A 659 17.84 6.18 -16.46
C SER A 659 17.40 6.23 -17.92
N PHE A 660 16.22 6.77 -18.19
CA PHE A 660 15.69 6.78 -19.56
C PHE A 660 14.79 7.96 -19.89
N ALA A 661 14.64 8.22 -21.19
CA ALA A 661 13.72 9.24 -21.70
C ALA A 661 12.82 8.70 -22.81
N THR A 662 11.55 9.12 -22.80
CA THR A 662 10.53 8.73 -23.78
C THR A 662 9.82 9.91 -24.44
N GLY A 663 9.90 11.11 -23.86
CA GLY A 663 9.29 12.32 -24.41
C GLY A 663 10.00 12.81 -25.69
N ALA A 664 9.27 13.53 -26.54
CA ALA A 664 9.81 14.05 -27.80
C ALA A 664 10.78 15.20 -27.55
N VAL A 665 11.85 15.29 -28.34
CA VAL A 665 12.81 16.40 -28.32
C VAL A 665 12.77 17.09 -29.68
N ALA A 666 12.32 18.34 -29.70
CA ALA A 666 12.11 19.06 -30.94
C ALA A 666 12.66 20.49 -30.89
N SER A 667 12.91 21.08 -32.06
CA SER A 667 13.20 22.50 -32.17
C SER A 667 11.94 23.36 -31.97
N SER A 668 12.02 24.44 -31.19
CA SER A 668 10.94 25.45 -31.11
C SER A 668 10.97 26.45 -32.27
N GLY A 669 12.04 26.50 -33.06
CA GLY A 669 12.25 27.47 -34.15
C GLY A 669 13.68 27.42 -34.71
N TYR A 670 14.36 28.58 -34.82
CA TYR A 670 15.78 28.63 -35.19
C TYR A 670 16.67 28.07 -34.09
N VAL A 671 17.52 27.11 -34.43
CA VAL A 671 18.31 26.34 -33.45
C VAL A 671 19.80 26.63 -33.59
N ALA A 672 20.48 26.85 -32.45
CA ALA A 672 21.92 27.06 -32.40
C ALA A 672 22.72 25.74 -32.41
N ARG A 673 22.22 24.68 -31.75
CA ARG A 673 22.93 23.38 -31.61
C ARG A 673 22.07 22.13 -31.83
N GLY A 674 20.91 22.00 -31.21
CA GLY A 674 20.02 20.83 -31.36
C GLY A 674 19.96 19.92 -30.14
N GLY A 675 19.43 18.69 -30.30
CA GLY A 675 19.07 17.85 -29.15
C GLY A 675 19.22 16.35 -29.29
N GLY A 676 19.61 15.71 -28.18
CA GLY A 676 19.72 14.25 -28.06
C GLY A 676 18.46 13.64 -27.45
N GLY A 677 18.13 12.40 -27.81
CA GLY A 677 16.98 11.71 -27.22
C GLY A 677 17.08 11.49 -25.70
N LEU A 678 18.30 11.34 -25.16
CA LEU A 678 18.54 11.24 -23.71
C LEU A 678 19.18 12.50 -23.13
N VAL A 679 20.34 12.90 -23.66
CA VAL A 679 21.10 14.08 -23.18
C VAL A 679 21.52 14.93 -24.37
N GLY A 680 21.44 16.26 -24.29
CA GLY A 680 21.93 17.12 -25.36
C GLY A 680 23.46 17.10 -25.50
N SER A 681 24.16 17.55 -24.45
CA SER A 681 25.62 17.57 -24.39
C SER A 681 26.14 16.76 -23.20
N ASN A 682 27.05 15.83 -23.43
CA ASN A 682 27.63 14.97 -22.41
C ASN A 682 29.15 15.17 -22.29
N SER A 683 29.61 15.70 -21.15
CA SER A 683 31.01 15.68 -20.70
C SER A 683 31.25 14.76 -19.50
N GLY A 684 30.17 14.25 -18.89
CA GLY A 684 30.20 13.32 -17.77
C GLY A 684 30.08 11.85 -18.18
N THR A 685 29.43 11.05 -17.34
CA THR A 685 29.20 9.62 -17.58
C THR A 685 27.72 9.33 -17.79
N ILE A 686 27.42 8.59 -18.87
CA ILE A 686 26.13 7.95 -19.10
C ILE A 686 26.35 6.44 -19.08
N SER A 687 25.62 5.72 -18.24
CA SER A 687 25.74 4.27 -18.13
C SER A 687 24.37 3.61 -18.01
N GLN A 688 24.19 2.47 -18.67
CA GLN A 688 23.00 1.64 -18.50
C GLN A 688 21.71 2.44 -18.75
N SER A 689 21.67 3.28 -19.77
CA SER A 689 20.59 4.26 -19.96
C SER A 689 20.08 4.24 -21.39
N TYR A 690 18.85 4.69 -21.63
CA TYR A 690 18.29 4.61 -22.98
C TYR A 690 17.29 5.70 -23.34
N ALA A 691 17.10 5.93 -24.63
CA ALA A 691 16.09 6.85 -25.15
C ALA A 691 15.17 6.20 -26.19
N THR A 692 13.88 6.53 -26.12
CA THR A 692 12.85 6.06 -27.06
C THR A 692 12.05 7.21 -27.68
N GLY A 693 12.17 8.42 -27.13
CA GLY A 693 11.51 9.61 -27.64
C GLY A 693 12.04 10.06 -29.00
N SER A 694 11.17 10.63 -29.82
CA SER A 694 11.54 11.14 -31.15
C SER A 694 12.42 12.38 -31.06
N THR A 695 13.39 12.53 -31.96
CA THR A 695 14.17 13.78 -32.11
C THR A 695 13.87 14.44 -33.46
N SER A 696 13.50 15.73 -33.47
CA SER A 696 13.06 16.43 -34.69
C SER A 696 13.61 17.86 -34.81
N PHE A 697 14.46 18.10 -35.81
CA PHE A 697 15.17 19.37 -36.02
C PHE A 697 15.14 19.83 -37.49
N PRO A 698 13.97 20.19 -38.06
CA PRO A 698 13.86 20.63 -39.45
C PRO A 698 14.38 22.07 -39.70
N GLY A 699 14.41 22.92 -38.67
CA GLY A 699 14.66 24.37 -38.79
C GLY A 699 16.12 24.82 -38.81
N CYS A 700 17.04 23.93 -39.17
CA CYS A 700 18.46 24.22 -39.10
C CYS A 700 18.96 25.12 -40.24
N ARG A 701 19.67 26.21 -39.90
CA ARG A 701 20.25 27.12 -40.91
C ARG A 701 21.43 26.48 -41.63
N SER A 702 21.50 26.69 -42.94
CA SER A 702 22.68 26.34 -43.74
C SER A 702 23.94 26.97 -43.15
N GLY A 703 24.97 26.15 -42.90
CA GLY A 703 26.25 26.57 -42.29
C GLY A 703 26.28 26.56 -40.76
N SER A 704 25.15 26.31 -40.06
CA SER A 704 25.13 26.11 -38.61
C SER A 704 25.31 24.64 -38.25
N GLN A 705 26.13 24.35 -37.23
CA GLN A 705 26.26 23.01 -36.64
C GLN A 705 25.05 22.71 -35.75
N CYS A 706 23.86 22.58 -36.34
CA CYS A 706 22.65 22.17 -35.62
C CYS A 706 22.01 20.88 -36.15
N GLY A 707 21.47 20.06 -35.24
CA GLY A 707 20.81 18.78 -35.55
C GLY A 707 20.53 17.95 -34.29
N GLY A 708 19.71 16.90 -34.42
CA GLY A 708 19.43 15.94 -33.37
C GLY A 708 20.14 14.59 -33.54
N ALA A 709 20.08 13.76 -32.51
CA ALA A 709 20.57 12.38 -32.55
C ALA A 709 19.78 11.53 -31.55
N ALA A 710 19.66 10.24 -31.80
CA ALA A 710 18.74 9.41 -31.02
C ALA A 710 19.15 9.26 -29.54
N LEU A 711 20.42 9.45 -29.18
CA LEU A 711 20.90 9.39 -27.79
C LEU A 711 21.48 10.72 -27.30
N VAL A 712 22.57 11.19 -27.90
CA VAL A 712 23.28 12.43 -27.52
C VAL A 712 23.67 13.27 -28.73
N VAL A 713 23.76 14.59 -28.62
CA VAL A 713 24.26 15.40 -29.76
C VAL A 713 25.77 15.54 -29.70
N ASP A 714 26.32 16.07 -28.61
CA ASP A 714 27.76 16.25 -28.43
C ASP A 714 28.24 15.38 -27.25
N ASN A 715 29.24 14.51 -27.50
CA ASN A 715 29.87 13.69 -26.46
C ASN A 715 31.38 13.98 -26.35
N SER A 716 31.80 14.49 -25.20
CA SER A 716 33.20 14.53 -24.77
C SER A 716 33.47 13.65 -23.55
N GLY A 717 32.42 13.11 -22.93
CA GLY A 717 32.47 12.21 -21.78
C GLY A 717 32.50 10.74 -22.14
N THR A 718 31.94 9.90 -21.25
CA THR A 718 31.87 8.45 -21.39
C THR A 718 30.44 7.96 -21.51
N ILE A 719 30.16 7.08 -22.48
CA ILE A 719 28.87 6.39 -22.65
C ILE A 719 29.11 4.88 -22.67
N THR A 720 28.42 4.15 -21.80
CA THR A 720 28.51 2.69 -21.67
C THR A 720 27.15 2.03 -21.56
N GLN A 721 27.01 0.80 -22.07
CA GLN A 721 25.82 -0.02 -21.93
C GLN A 721 24.51 0.74 -22.17
N SER A 722 24.43 1.53 -23.23
CA SER A 722 23.30 2.43 -23.46
C SER A 722 22.74 2.26 -24.86
N PHE A 723 21.46 2.57 -25.07
CA PHE A 723 20.88 2.44 -26.41
C PHE A 723 19.83 3.47 -26.75
N ALA A 724 19.52 3.62 -28.04
CA ALA A 724 18.44 4.47 -28.51
C ALA A 724 17.56 3.79 -29.56
N THR A 725 16.26 4.06 -29.50
CA THR A 725 15.26 3.54 -30.45
C THR A 725 14.34 4.62 -31.03
N GLY A 726 14.40 5.85 -30.53
CA GLY A 726 13.50 6.91 -30.98
C GLY A 726 13.76 7.36 -32.42
N PRO A 727 12.71 7.68 -33.20
CA PRO A 727 12.86 8.16 -34.57
C PRO A 727 13.64 9.49 -34.62
N VAL A 728 14.50 9.65 -35.61
CA VAL A 728 15.30 10.87 -35.81
C VAL A 728 14.92 11.52 -37.13
N ASN A 729 14.43 12.75 -37.07
CA ASN A 729 14.05 13.55 -38.23
C ASN A 729 14.88 14.83 -38.30
N GLN A 730 15.84 14.88 -39.22
CA GLN A 730 16.62 16.09 -39.50
C GLN A 730 17.13 16.10 -40.96
N PRO A 731 16.93 17.19 -41.72
CA PRO A 731 17.30 17.23 -43.14
C PRO A 731 18.81 17.32 -43.39
N LEU A 732 19.57 17.98 -42.51
CA LEU A 732 20.95 18.36 -42.81
C LEU A 732 21.96 17.19 -42.80
N TYR A 733 21.80 16.24 -41.88
CA TYR A 733 22.74 15.11 -41.71
C TYR A 733 22.10 13.74 -41.97
N GLY A 734 20.78 13.68 -42.17
CA GLY A 734 20.00 12.44 -42.07
C GLY A 734 19.89 11.93 -40.62
N PRO A 735 19.19 10.80 -40.40
CA PRO A 735 19.02 10.22 -39.06
C PRO A 735 20.35 9.74 -38.45
N ILE A 736 20.59 10.06 -37.16
CA ILE A 736 21.83 9.73 -36.43
C ILE A 736 21.51 8.83 -35.24
N GLY A 737 22.18 7.66 -35.16
CA GLY A 737 21.84 6.59 -34.22
C GLY A 737 22.27 6.82 -32.77
N ILE A 738 23.45 7.42 -32.53
CA ILE A 738 23.99 7.62 -31.17
C ILE A 738 24.39 9.07 -30.94
N ALA A 739 25.41 9.56 -31.66
CA ALA A 739 26.00 10.87 -31.43
C ALA A 739 26.21 11.66 -32.71
N ARG A 740 25.97 12.97 -32.71
CA ARG A 740 26.41 13.80 -33.84
C ARG A 740 27.93 13.97 -33.80
N SER A 741 28.46 14.39 -32.65
CA SER A 741 29.90 14.60 -32.45
C SER A 741 30.38 13.79 -31.26
N ASN A 742 31.49 13.06 -31.44
CA ASN A 742 32.12 12.29 -30.37
C ASN A 742 33.63 12.57 -30.31
N SER A 743 34.06 13.33 -29.30
CA SER A 743 35.47 13.48 -28.93
C SER A 743 35.83 12.71 -27.65
N GLY A 744 34.84 12.04 -27.03
CA GLY A 744 35.00 11.24 -25.82
C GLY A 744 35.04 9.73 -26.09
N THR A 745 34.59 8.96 -25.10
CA THR A 745 34.52 7.50 -25.17
C THR A 745 33.07 7.02 -25.31
N ILE A 746 32.82 6.22 -26.34
CA ILE A 746 31.59 5.44 -26.49
C ILE A 746 32.03 3.99 -26.62
N THR A 747 31.67 3.13 -25.66
CA THR A 747 32.10 1.73 -25.66
C THR A 747 31.31 0.88 -26.66
N ASN A 748 31.85 -0.28 -27.03
CA ASN A 748 31.25 -1.19 -28.01
C ASN A 748 29.93 -1.85 -27.55
N ASP A 749 29.50 -1.60 -26.32
CA ASP A 749 28.22 -2.04 -25.77
C ASP A 749 27.13 -0.94 -25.83
N VAL A 750 27.30 0.05 -26.72
CA VAL A 750 26.30 1.08 -26.99
C VAL A 750 25.61 0.80 -28.33
N TYR A 751 24.27 0.80 -28.39
CA TYR A 751 23.51 0.32 -29.56
C TYR A 751 22.42 1.28 -30.02
N TRP A 752 22.01 1.22 -31.29
CA TRP A 752 20.81 1.93 -31.77
C TRP A 752 19.96 1.06 -32.68
N ASN A 753 18.64 1.32 -32.71
CA ASN A 753 17.73 0.58 -33.56
C ASN A 753 17.63 1.23 -34.95
N THR A 754 18.28 0.63 -35.93
CA THR A 754 18.32 1.10 -37.33
C THR A 754 16.94 1.23 -37.98
N ASN A 755 15.96 0.41 -37.60
CA ASN A 755 14.62 0.44 -38.21
C ASN A 755 13.77 1.58 -37.64
N THR A 756 13.84 1.81 -36.35
CA THR A 756 12.98 2.83 -35.69
C THR A 756 13.62 4.21 -35.70
N THR A 757 14.95 4.30 -35.55
CA THR A 757 15.65 5.59 -35.66
C THR A 757 15.74 6.08 -37.11
N GLY A 758 15.78 5.14 -38.07
CA GLY A 758 16.08 5.39 -39.48
C GLY A 758 17.57 5.62 -39.76
N ALA A 759 18.44 5.48 -38.76
CA ALA A 759 19.85 5.82 -38.85
C ALA A 759 20.71 4.66 -39.37
N THR A 760 21.50 4.95 -40.40
CA THR A 760 22.53 4.06 -40.92
C THR A 760 23.91 4.33 -40.32
N ILE A 761 24.08 5.47 -39.63
CA ILE A 761 25.33 5.93 -39.02
C ILE A 761 25.10 6.15 -37.52
N GLY A 762 25.99 5.58 -36.69
CA GLY A 762 25.96 5.79 -35.24
C GLY A 762 26.55 7.13 -34.81
N VAL A 763 27.69 7.53 -35.41
CA VAL A 763 28.39 8.79 -35.12
C VAL A 763 28.81 9.53 -36.38
N VAL A 764 28.54 10.83 -36.48
CA VAL A 764 28.87 11.63 -37.69
C VAL A 764 30.27 12.23 -37.63
N TYR A 765 30.66 12.88 -36.53
CA TYR A 765 31.96 13.53 -36.36
C TYR A 765 32.75 12.95 -35.19
N GLY A 766 34.07 12.85 -35.36
CA GLY A 766 34.98 12.34 -34.34
C GLY A 766 35.08 10.81 -34.34
N THR A 767 35.28 10.19 -33.17
CA THR A 767 35.51 8.75 -33.06
C THR A 767 34.23 7.97 -33.36
N PRO A 768 34.18 7.14 -34.42
CA PRO A 768 32.98 6.40 -34.78
C PRO A 768 32.73 5.21 -33.85
N ILE A 769 31.48 4.74 -33.84
CA ILE A 769 31.08 3.44 -33.28
C ILE A 769 30.96 2.41 -34.42
N PRO A 770 31.26 1.12 -34.21
CA PRO A 770 31.12 0.11 -35.26
C PRO A 770 29.69 0.05 -35.83
N THR A 771 29.56 -0.18 -37.13
CA THR A 771 28.24 -0.32 -37.80
C THR A 771 27.44 -1.50 -37.26
N ALA A 772 28.11 -2.55 -36.75
CA ALA A 772 27.48 -3.70 -36.11
C ALA A 772 26.69 -3.36 -34.84
N ASN A 773 26.93 -2.18 -34.23
CA ASN A 773 26.17 -1.68 -33.09
C ASN A 773 24.79 -1.14 -33.49
N GLY A 774 24.54 -0.95 -34.79
CA GLY A 774 23.22 -0.69 -35.34
C GLY A 774 22.44 -1.99 -35.44
N LEU A 775 21.51 -2.20 -34.52
CA LEU A 775 20.65 -3.39 -34.49
C LEU A 775 19.32 -3.12 -35.21
N THR A 776 18.73 -4.16 -35.80
CA THR A 776 17.33 -4.13 -36.26
C THR A 776 16.36 -4.24 -35.08
N THR A 777 15.07 -3.95 -35.27
CA THR A 777 14.05 -4.16 -34.22
C THR A 777 14.00 -5.61 -33.74
N ALA A 778 14.19 -6.58 -34.63
CA ALA A 778 14.24 -8.00 -34.26
C ALA A 778 15.45 -8.32 -33.35
N GLN A 779 16.62 -7.78 -33.66
CA GLN A 779 17.82 -7.94 -32.82
C GLN A 779 17.69 -7.20 -31.49
N MET A 780 17.09 -6.00 -31.47
CA MET A 780 16.79 -5.27 -30.23
C MET A 780 15.87 -6.06 -29.29
N SER A 781 15.00 -6.91 -29.83
CA SER A 781 14.11 -7.78 -29.05
C SER A 781 14.81 -9.07 -28.55
N THR A 782 16.11 -9.24 -28.84
CA THR A 782 16.85 -10.48 -28.58
C THR A 782 18.00 -10.22 -27.59
N PRO A 783 17.96 -10.73 -26.34
CA PRO A 783 18.98 -10.48 -25.33
C PRO A 783 20.42 -10.78 -25.76
N THR A 784 20.64 -11.84 -26.54
CA THR A 784 21.98 -12.24 -27.02
C THR A 784 22.58 -11.27 -28.03
N SER A 785 21.82 -10.33 -28.57
CA SER A 785 22.34 -9.26 -29.43
C SER A 785 23.07 -8.17 -28.66
N PHE A 786 22.91 -8.10 -27.34
CA PHE A 786 23.57 -7.10 -26.48
C PHE A 786 24.77 -7.70 -25.76
N VAL A 787 25.94 -7.57 -26.35
CA VAL A 787 27.20 -7.98 -25.72
C VAL A 787 27.47 -7.11 -24.49
N GLY A 788 27.78 -7.76 -23.35
CA GLY A 788 28.08 -7.11 -22.07
C GLY A 788 26.87 -6.85 -21.17
N TYR A 789 25.64 -6.98 -21.68
CA TYR A 789 24.43 -6.74 -20.88
C TYR A 789 24.10 -7.96 -20.03
N ASP A 790 23.82 -7.74 -18.73
CA ASP A 790 23.36 -8.78 -17.83
C ASP A 790 21.82 -8.79 -17.74
N PHE A 791 21.22 -9.84 -18.30
CA PHE A 791 19.78 -10.12 -18.26
C PHE A 791 19.38 -11.14 -17.18
N SER A 792 20.33 -11.61 -16.37
CA SER A 792 20.05 -12.51 -15.25
C SER A 792 19.07 -11.86 -14.24
N PRO A 793 18.45 -12.63 -13.33
CA PRO A 793 17.53 -12.08 -12.33
C PRO A 793 18.11 -10.95 -11.46
N THR A 794 19.44 -10.91 -11.30
CA THR A 794 20.16 -9.86 -10.56
C THR A 794 20.76 -8.78 -11.46
N GLY A 795 20.67 -8.96 -12.79
CA GLY A 795 21.19 -8.05 -13.78
C GLY A 795 20.38 -6.76 -13.91
N VAL A 796 20.99 -5.77 -14.55
CA VAL A 796 20.39 -4.43 -14.72
C VAL A 796 19.25 -4.43 -15.74
N TRP A 797 19.34 -5.30 -16.75
CA TRP A 797 18.41 -5.34 -17.86
C TRP A 797 17.41 -6.49 -17.71
N ALA A 798 16.23 -6.30 -18.26
CA ALA A 798 15.22 -7.33 -18.42
C ALA A 798 14.66 -7.27 -19.85
N MET A 799 14.15 -8.40 -20.33
CA MET A 799 13.44 -8.51 -21.61
C MET A 799 12.09 -9.18 -21.36
N PRO A 800 11.03 -8.41 -21.04
CA PRO A 800 9.68 -8.94 -20.90
C PRO A 800 9.19 -9.60 -22.20
N VAL A 801 8.28 -10.55 -22.08
CA VAL A 801 7.66 -11.21 -23.25
C VAL A 801 6.98 -10.15 -24.13
N GLY A 802 7.34 -10.11 -25.41
CA GLY A 802 6.80 -9.16 -26.39
C GLY A 802 7.48 -7.78 -26.40
N ALA A 803 8.50 -7.55 -25.57
CA ALA A 803 9.26 -6.30 -25.60
C ALA A 803 10.07 -6.15 -26.91
N THR A 804 10.09 -4.93 -27.46
CA THR A 804 10.83 -4.60 -28.69
C THR A 804 12.27 -4.14 -28.46
N HIS A 805 12.65 -3.97 -27.19
CA HIS A 805 13.98 -3.60 -26.72
C HIS A 805 14.12 -3.97 -25.22
N PRO A 806 15.34 -4.00 -24.66
CA PRO A 806 15.54 -4.19 -23.22
C PRO A 806 14.86 -3.09 -22.40
N VAL A 807 14.42 -3.41 -21.18
CA VAL A 807 14.00 -2.43 -20.17
C VAL A 807 14.87 -2.53 -18.94
N LEU A 808 14.95 -1.45 -18.16
CA LEU A 808 15.68 -1.50 -16.90
C LEU A 808 14.87 -2.32 -15.91
N ARG A 809 15.51 -3.28 -15.23
CA ARG A 809 14.84 -4.21 -14.33
C ARG A 809 14.07 -3.52 -13.22
N TRP A 810 14.55 -2.38 -12.74
CA TRP A 810 13.86 -1.62 -11.70
C TRP A 810 12.48 -1.10 -12.15
N GLN A 811 12.23 -0.95 -13.45
CA GLN A 811 10.92 -0.53 -13.99
C GLN A 811 9.85 -1.61 -13.79
N LEU A 812 10.24 -2.87 -13.70
CA LEU A 812 9.32 -4.00 -13.50
C LEU A 812 8.92 -4.15 -12.03
N ALA A 813 9.58 -3.43 -11.13
CA ALA A 813 9.35 -3.48 -9.68
C ALA A 813 8.57 -2.27 -9.16
N GLN A 814 8.12 -1.38 -10.06
CA GLN A 814 7.32 -0.19 -9.72
C GLN A 814 5.82 -0.50 -9.66
#